data_AF-A0AAU5GLV1-F1
#
_entry.id   AF-A0AAU5GLV1-F1
#
_cell.length_a   1.000
_cell.length_b   1.000
_cell.length_c   1.000
_cell.angle_alpha   90.00
_cell.angle_beta   90.00
_cell.angle_gamma   90.00
#
_symmetry.space_group_name_H-M   'P 1'
#
loop_
_entity.id
_entity.type
_entity.pdbx_description
1 polymer ?
#
loop_
_entity_poly.entity_id
_entity_poly.type
_entity_poly.pdbx_seq_one_letter_code
_entity_poly.pdbx_strand_id
1 'polypeptide(L)'
;MTEASGEPPVPERSDVPRRVRDPEARRTLEAWLARTGTVLSYAGWEDAGNSGAQVFAVYARRRHEGRLTDARKLVVKVLPPRASSVREPQRHARAEELSTPYFVERRLARQLPDYPPQPLGGNGWIMFQEIAGGSLTDYRSLSALMESETVGGPAIAALCGRVVESVLNEWNTPQTLGFHRGTVSDVLTGLLGPRIEEGGTLHTWARHDPGLLENPRPYLALPGESRLFPNPFALVTGPRMAGDETLSLLAGLGHGDLHPGNVVCRHRPGRAADAHRFIDLSRFSDDAPLVCDPAHFVLSIVASQLAKERAPEVRTDLARYLIDPDGHPGHDVRVGLREVIRSIHEAEKGWVENNGRGLYAEWKSHRLLAHLACALVFSGRARLRPEDRQWFFELAARAAGAYLGHQDERRTERPAGPTTVGSRGTRHIATEPGPPVVFWRTERPTAPLGYHVARERELTAVGRLLAQREQPVIITGPPGTGKSQLALAYLDRHGGAYDFVAWLPAQREELLSQVFSDLARLCGVEAEAAAGADAVVAALGRMGSWLVVFDDADRPSAVRRHLPRPGSRFTVLITSRNPLWSQIGHQHRLGDFDRAQSTLLLTRRVEQLSVPDADRVASVLGDLPLAVDQAAQQLEGSPMSADGYVALIEKHAKDTLARGLDEDVYPASLAAVVRIAVDRLQEREPDAARLVRLTACFATAPLPFSLLDEAAELLPPVLRGAVAQAPDRLSDLVIAASRAGLVQVDRGDLHMHQLFRRLVREEWAPEADMDRSAARRILSATDPGDPRDPGTWRTYAVLLPHVLELDLPAATDPACHRMFLRMVHFLTVSGDARTARELVLAAIERWRTEYGAEADITVSATEHLARAHVQLGDHRTAVELDRRVLEHRTRRSGAQDAETLTAEHNLAADLITLVSHTTGLYSDDGDHALRLQRDVVDRRTELLGGDHRDTLLSLYNLALVLRGAGHDVEARDTHRGAYLGLARILGNDHPETLRAAHGYAVGLRDAGALTEARNLHEDTYRRRRTVLGPHHPDVLQSACSYARALGGHGDDAAAVVLLRDAHGRALTVLGQDHPDTLRYAHWLAVSLRRTGEGEESARLIEDTYRRRLRLLGESHLDTLRTASVHAAELRSAGDIDGARELERAIRRRLALLATRTA
;
A
#
# COMPACT_ATOMS: atom_id res chain seq x y z
N MET A 1 -31.90 39.28 16.18
CA MET A 1 -31.84 38.82 17.58
C MET A 1 -30.87 37.67 17.63
N THR A 2 -29.72 37.90 18.26
CA THR A 2 -28.64 36.94 18.47
C THR A 2 -29.13 35.79 19.36
N GLU A 3 -29.14 34.57 18.84
CA GLU A 3 -29.34 33.37 19.66
C GLU A 3 -28.17 33.23 20.64
N ALA A 4 -28.52 33.22 21.92
CA ALA A 4 -27.61 33.16 23.04
C ALA A 4 -26.80 31.85 23.04
N SER A 5 -25.49 32.00 23.22
CA SER A 5 -24.56 30.93 23.58
C SER A 5 -25.06 30.15 24.79
N GLY A 6 -25.35 28.86 24.60
CA GLY A 6 -25.82 27.93 25.64
C GLY A 6 -24.77 27.55 26.69
N GLU A 7 -23.97 28.50 27.20
CA GLU A 7 -23.10 28.27 28.35
C GLU A 7 -23.82 28.62 29.67
N PRO A 8 -23.83 27.72 30.68
CA PRO A 8 -24.43 28.02 31.98
C PRO A 8 -23.69 29.16 32.70
N PRO A 9 -24.38 29.93 33.55
CA PRO A 9 -23.77 31.02 34.33
C PRO A 9 -22.62 30.49 35.20
N VAL A 10 -21.51 31.22 35.22
CA VAL A 10 -20.27 30.77 35.85
C VAL A 10 -20.35 30.92 37.38
N PRO A 11 -20.25 29.84 38.17
CA PRO A 11 -20.28 29.94 39.63
C PRO A 11 -18.96 30.52 40.18
N GLU A 12 -19.04 31.33 41.25
CA GLU A 12 -17.85 31.92 41.89
C GLU A 12 -16.92 30.86 42.53
N ARG A 13 -17.44 29.66 42.83
CA ARG A 13 -16.70 28.53 43.40
C ARG A 13 -17.02 27.24 42.63
N SER A 14 -16.06 26.33 42.59
CA SER A 14 -16.24 25.02 41.94
C SER A 14 -17.36 24.20 42.59
N ASP A 15 -18.25 23.63 41.78
CA ASP A 15 -19.39 22.81 42.25
C ASP A 15 -19.12 21.30 42.18
N VAL A 16 -18.10 20.88 41.43
CA VAL A 16 -17.68 19.48 41.23
C VAL A 16 -17.23 18.78 42.52
N PRO A 17 -16.46 19.38 43.45
CA PRO A 17 -16.01 18.69 44.67
C PRO A 17 -17.15 18.14 45.54
N ARG A 18 -18.29 18.84 45.58
CA ARG A 18 -19.48 18.39 46.34
C ARG A 18 -20.09 17.10 45.79
N ARG A 19 -19.79 16.76 44.53
CA ARG A 19 -20.27 15.55 43.83
C ARG A 19 -19.30 14.37 43.95
N VAL A 20 -18.04 14.61 44.34
CA VAL A 20 -17.05 13.55 44.54
C VAL A 20 -17.44 12.75 45.78
N ARG A 21 -17.66 11.43 45.62
CA ARG A 21 -18.12 10.54 46.71
C ARG A 21 -17.02 10.27 47.75
N ASP A 22 -15.80 10.06 47.28
CA ASP A 22 -14.65 9.76 48.14
C ASP A 22 -14.19 11.01 48.92
N PRO A 23 -14.19 10.99 50.28
CA PRO A 23 -13.83 12.15 51.09
C PRO A 23 -12.37 12.60 50.93
N GLU A 24 -11.45 11.68 50.64
CA GLU A 24 -10.04 11.98 50.42
C GLU A 24 -9.83 12.60 49.03
N ALA A 25 -10.48 12.04 48.00
CA ALA A 25 -10.47 12.60 46.67
C ALA A 25 -11.09 14.00 46.64
N ARG A 26 -12.15 14.23 47.41
CA ARG A 26 -12.76 15.55 47.57
C ARG A 26 -11.77 16.58 48.12
N ARG A 27 -11.10 16.26 49.23
CA ARG A 27 -10.10 17.15 49.84
C ARG A 27 -8.92 17.42 48.91
N THR A 28 -8.46 16.39 48.20
CA THR A 28 -7.36 16.50 47.23
C THR A 28 -7.73 17.40 46.06
N LEU A 29 -8.94 17.24 45.53
CA LEU A 29 -9.46 18.11 44.47
C LEU A 29 -9.62 19.56 44.95
N GLU A 30 -10.17 19.79 46.14
CA GLU A 30 -10.33 21.14 46.72
C GLU A 30 -8.98 21.85 46.91
N ALA A 31 -7.98 21.15 47.43
CA ALA A 31 -6.63 21.69 47.60
C ALA A 31 -5.97 22.04 46.25
N TRP A 32 -6.16 21.19 45.23
CA TRP A 32 -5.63 21.45 43.89
C TRP A 32 -6.31 22.66 43.21
N LEU A 33 -7.63 22.78 43.35
CA LEU A 33 -8.39 23.93 42.81
C LEU A 33 -7.98 25.25 43.46
N ALA A 34 -7.79 25.25 44.78
CA ALA A 34 -7.34 26.43 45.52
C ALA A 34 -5.93 26.88 45.09
N ARG A 35 -5.00 25.92 44.89
CA ARG A 35 -3.62 26.19 44.49
C ARG A 35 -3.51 26.71 43.05
N THR A 36 -4.33 26.21 42.13
CA THR A 36 -4.24 26.57 40.70
C THR A 36 -5.14 27.74 40.30
N GLY A 37 -6.04 28.18 41.19
CA GLY A 37 -7.04 29.19 40.86
C GLY A 37 -8.07 28.71 39.82
N THR A 38 -8.19 27.40 39.63
CA THR A 38 -9.11 26.77 38.66
C THR A 38 -10.51 26.66 39.24
N VAL A 39 -11.51 27.07 38.47
CA VAL A 39 -12.93 26.87 38.77
C VAL A 39 -13.48 25.77 37.86
N LEU A 40 -14.02 24.70 38.46
CA LEU A 40 -14.70 23.61 37.74
C LEU A 40 -16.21 23.74 37.89
N SER A 41 -16.93 23.75 36.77
CA SER A 41 -18.39 23.74 36.71
C SER A 41 -18.90 22.43 36.12
N TYR A 42 -19.84 21.77 36.79
CA TYR A 42 -20.43 20.51 36.34
C TYR A 42 -21.16 20.66 34.99
N ALA A 43 -20.86 19.78 34.03
CA ALA A 43 -21.39 19.85 32.67
C ALA A 43 -22.60 18.94 32.41
N GLY A 44 -23.22 18.35 33.44
CA GLY A 44 -24.47 17.60 33.30
C GLY A 44 -24.38 16.06 33.26
N TRP A 45 -23.19 15.47 33.32
CA TRP A 45 -22.99 14.00 33.31
C TRP A 45 -22.06 13.51 34.40
N GLU A 46 -22.48 12.41 34.99
CA GLU A 46 -21.74 11.59 35.94
C GLU A 46 -21.98 10.13 35.54
N ASP A 47 -20.91 9.35 35.41
CA ASP A 47 -21.00 7.91 35.15
C ASP A 47 -20.19 7.13 36.20
N ALA A 48 -20.67 5.94 36.51
CA ALA A 48 -19.95 4.97 37.32
C ALA A 48 -19.14 4.09 36.36
N GLY A 49 -17.94 4.56 35.99
CA GLY A 49 -17.07 3.81 35.09
C GLY A 49 -16.85 2.37 35.57
N ASN A 50 -16.59 1.45 34.63
CA ASN A 50 -16.49 0.00 34.90
C ASN A 50 -15.42 -0.39 35.96
N SER A 51 -14.46 0.47 36.27
CA SER A 51 -13.43 0.28 37.31
C SER A 51 -13.91 0.60 38.74
N GLY A 52 -15.14 1.09 38.91
CA GLY A 52 -15.61 1.71 40.15
C GLY A 52 -15.11 3.15 40.30
N ALA A 53 -14.61 3.74 39.22
CA ALA A 53 -14.24 5.14 39.14
C ALA A 53 -15.48 6.03 39.02
N GLN A 54 -15.40 7.24 39.57
CA GLN A 54 -16.42 8.26 39.36
C GLN A 54 -15.95 9.19 38.25
N VAL A 55 -16.70 9.30 37.15
CA VAL A 55 -16.33 10.08 35.97
C VAL A 55 -17.27 11.25 35.81
N PHE A 56 -16.73 12.44 35.60
CA PHE A 56 -17.48 13.68 35.43
C PHE A 56 -17.05 14.40 34.16
N ALA A 57 -17.99 15.10 33.53
CA ALA A 57 -17.67 16.11 32.53
C ALA A 57 -17.82 17.48 33.17
N VAL A 58 -16.84 18.36 32.92
CA VAL A 58 -16.70 19.65 33.60
C VAL A 58 -16.24 20.74 32.64
N TYR A 59 -16.60 21.98 32.94
CA TYR A 59 -15.98 23.19 32.38
C TYR A 59 -14.92 23.69 33.35
N ALA A 60 -13.67 23.79 32.92
CA ALA A 60 -12.56 24.34 33.67
C ALA A 60 -12.23 25.76 33.18
N ARG A 61 -12.17 26.72 34.10
CA ARG A 61 -11.77 28.12 33.83
C ARG A 61 -10.67 28.52 34.81
N ARG A 62 -9.63 29.24 34.37
CA ARG A 62 -8.59 29.77 35.28
C ARG A 62 -8.90 31.21 35.67
N ARG A 63 -8.59 31.58 36.92
CA ARG A 63 -8.63 32.97 37.37
C ARG A 63 -7.32 33.68 36.97
N HIS A 64 -7.44 34.73 36.17
CA HIS A 64 -6.35 35.65 35.82
C HIS A 64 -6.81 37.09 36.14
N GLU A 65 -6.06 37.84 36.96
CA GLU A 65 -6.38 39.23 37.35
C GLU A 65 -7.83 39.45 37.84
N GLY A 66 -8.38 38.50 38.59
CA GLY A 66 -9.75 38.59 39.14
C GLY A 66 -10.86 38.28 38.14
N ARG A 67 -10.55 37.99 36.87
CA ARG A 67 -11.49 37.53 35.84
C ARG A 67 -11.27 36.05 35.51
N LEU A 68 -12.35 35.36 35.14
CA LEU A 68 -12.29 33.97 34.64
C LEU A 68 -12.07 34.02 33.13
N THR A 69 -10.95 33.48 32.65
CA THR A 69 -10.59 33.38 31.22
C THR A 69 -10.31 31.92 30.84
N ASP A 70 -10.43 31.60 29.55
CA ASP A 70 -10.25 30.26 28.95
C ASP A 70 -11.14 29.15 29.52
N ALA A 71 -12.36 29.03 29.00
CA ALA A 71 -13.23 27.89 29.29
C ALA A 71 -12.79 26.65 28.49
N ARG A 72 -12.20 25.67 29.18
CA ARG A 72 -11.87 24.35 28.62
C ARG A 72 -12.88 23.29 29.10
N LYS A 73 -13.21 22.34 28.24
CA LYS A 73 -14.10 21.21 28.56
C LYS A 73 -13.25 19.99 28.88
N LEU A 74 -13.39 19.43 30.08
CA LEU A 74 -12.58 18.32 30.57
C LEU A 74 -13.43 17.16 31.08
N VAL A 75 -12.87 15.95 31.03
CA VAL A 75 -13.33 14.79 31.80
C VAL A 75 -12.46 14.66 33.04
N VAL A 76 -13.12 14.52 34.20
CA VAL A 76 -12.47 14.27 35.48
C VAL A 76 -12.79 12.84 35.90
N LYS A 77 -11.77 12.02 36.09
CA LYS A 77 -11.91 10.62 36.50
C LYS A 77 -11.29 10.41 37.87
N VAL A 78 -12.12 10.03 38.84
CA VAL A 78 -11.71 9.72 40.23
C VAL A 78 -11.56 8.21 40.38
N LEU A 79 -10.32 7.75 40.40
CA LEU A 79 -9.92 6.35 40.49
C LEU A 79 -9.64 5.95 41.95
N PRO A 80 -10.36 4.96 42.51
CA PRO A 80 -10.12 4.49 43.87
C PRO A 80 -8.78 3.73 43.98
N PRO A 81 -8.17 3.66 45.18
CA PRO A 81 -6.93 2.93 45.44
C PRO A 81 -7.12 1.41 45.31
N ARG A 82 -6.83 0.88 44.13
CA ARG A 82 -6.88 -0.56 43.80
C ARG A 82 -5.64 -0.94 42.99
N ALA A 83 -5.23 -2.20 43.03
CA ALA A 83 -4.07 -2.71 42.29
C ALA A 83 -4.11 -2.40 40.77
N SER A 84 -5.31 -2.32 40.19
CA SER A 84 -5.51 -1.95 38.78
C SER A 84 -5.28 -0.47 38.46
N SER A 85 -5.41 0.42 39.45
CA SER A 85 -5.39 1.88 39.32
C SER A 85 -3.98 2.46 39.30
N VAL A 86 -2.98 1.71 39.78
CA VAL A 86 -1.58 2.15 39.94
C VAL A 86 -0.94 2.60 38.62
N ARG A 87 -1.23 1.87 37.53
CA ARG A 87 -0.60 2.04 36.21
C ARG A 87 -1.43 2.87 35.23
N GLU A 88 -2.57 3.41 35.66
CA GLU A 88 -3.53 4.04 34.74
C GLU A 88 -2.95 5.29 34.03
N PRO A 89 -2.25 6.22 34.72
CA PRO A 89 -1.61 7.35 34.05
C PRO A 89 -0.53 6.94 33.04
N GLN A 90 0.27 5.91 33.33
CA GLN A 90 1.32 5.39 32.45
C GLN A 90 0.73 4.74 31.19
N ARG A 91 -0.41 4.06 31.34
CA ARG A 91 -1.13 3.44 30.21
C ARG A 91 -1.69 4.48 29.25
N HIS A 92 -2.23 5.58 29.76
CA HIS A 92 -2.71 6.68 28.92
C HIS A 92 -1.57 7.34 28.14
N ALA A 93 -0.44 7.63 28.80
CA ALA A 93 0.73 8.19 28.14
C ALA A 93 1.27 7.28 27.02
N ARG A 94 1.38 5.97 27.29
CA ARG A 94 1.85 4.99 26.31
C ARG A 94 0.88 4.80 25.14
N ALA A 95 -0.44 4.85 25.38
CA ALA A 95 -1.45 4.79 24.33
C ALA A 95 -1.37 6.02 23.40
N GLU A 96 -1.05 7.19 23.94
CA GLU A 96 -0.81 8.41 23.17
C GLU A 96 0.48 8.31 22.32
N GLU A 97 1.56 7.75 22.86
CA GLU A 97 2.84 7.55 22.14
C GLU A 97 2.74 6.55 20.98
N LEU A 98 1.93 5.50 21.12
CA LEU A 98 1.82 4.41 20.14
C LEU A 98 0.74 4.66 19.07
N SER A 99 -0.08 5.70 19.23
CA SER A 99 -1.16 6.06 18.31
C SER A 99 -0.69 7.04 17.24
N THR A 100 -1.34 7.03 16.07
CA THR A 100 -1.06 8.04 15.04
C THR A 100 -1.46 9.44 15.52
N PRO A 101 -0.71 10.51 15.16
CA PRO A 101 -1.04 11.88 15.56
C PRO A 101 -2.48 12.29 15.19
N TYR A 102 -2.95 11.85 14.03
CA TYR A 102 -4.32 12.06 13.55
C TYR A 102 -5.37 11.44 14.49
N PHE A 103 -5.14 10.21 14.96
CA PHE A 103 -6.04 9.51 15.87
C PHE A 103 -6.05 10.15 17.26
N VAL A 104 -4.87 10.52 17.77
CA VAL A 104 -4.72 11.22 19.07
C VAL A 104 -5.50 12.55 19.07
N GLU A 105 -5.41 13.34 18.01
CA GLU A 105 -6.05 14.65 17.91
C GLU A 105 -7.58 14.60 17.77
N ARG A 106 -8.12 13.50 17.21
CA ARG A 106 -9.54 13.40 16.84
C ARG A 106 -10.36 12.47 17.71
N ARG A 107 -9.77 11.43 18.31
CA ARG A 107 -10.51 10.28 18.87
C ARG A 107 -10.12 9.90 20.29
N LEU A 108 -8.87 10.13 20.70
CA LEU A 108 -8.37 9.88 22.07
C LEU A 108 -8.60 11.10 22.97
N ALA A 109 -8.69 10.90 24.29
CA ALA A 109 -8.65 12.00 25.24
C ALA A 109 -7.24 12.09 25.76
N ARG A 110 -6.75 13.31 25.63
CA ARG A 110 -5.37 13.65 25.89
C ARG A 110 -5.21 14.09 27.33
N GLN A 111 -4.13 13.65 27.97
CA GLN A 111 -3.71 14.20 29.25
C GLN A 111 -3.14 15.60 29.02
N LEU A 112 -3.69 16.62 29.67
CA LEU A 112 -3.19 17.99 29.51
C LEU A 112 -1.99 18.25 30.43
N PRO A 113 -0.87 18.82 29.92
CA PRO A 113 0.25 19.25 30.75
C PRO A 113 -0.16 20.24 31.85
N ASP A 114 -1.14 21.08 31.53
CA ASP A 114 -1.73 22.10 32.42
C ASP A 114 -2.63 21.54 33.53
N TYR A 115 -3.01 20.26 33.44
CA TYR A 115 -3.90 19.57 34.37
C TYR A 115 -3.32 18.17 34.70
N PRO A 116 -2.19 18.09 35.43
CA PRO A 116 -1.56 16.81 35.72
C PRO A 116 -2.43 15.93 36.63
N PRO A 117 -2.34 14.59 36.54
CA PRO A 117 -3.03 13.68 37.45
C PRO A 117 -2.68 13.97 38.92
N GLN A 118 -3.67 13.93 39.81
CA GLN A 118 -3.46 14.13 41.25
C GLN A 118 -3.50 12.78 41.98
N PRO A 119 -2.46 12.41 42.75
CA PRO A 119 -2.45 11.15 43.48
C PRO A 119 -3.42 11.19 44.68
N LEU A 120 -4.01 10.04 44.98
CA LEU A 120 -4.74 9.75 46.22
C LEU A 120 -3.95 8.72 47.04
N GLY A 121 -4.12 8.70 48.35
CA GLY A 121 -3.55 7.68 49.23
C GLY A 121 -3.92 6.26 48.78
N GLY A 122 -2.97 5.33 48.91
CA GLY A 122 -3.17 3.92 48.51
C GLY A 122 -3.12 3.66 47.00
N ASN A 123 -2.49 4.55 46.20
CA ASN A 123 -2.36 4.46 44.74
C ASN A 123 -3.65 4.72 43.94
N GLY A 124 -4.54 5.57 44.45
CA GLY A 124 -5.65 6.14 43.66
C GLY A 124 -5.20 7.38 42.89
N TRP A 125 -6.02 7.86 41.95
CA TRP A 125 -5.70 9.02 41.11
C TRP A 125 -6.95 9.85 40.77
N ILE A 126 -6.78 11.16 40.61
CA ILE A 126 -7.74 12.05 39.92
C ILE A 126 -7.10 12.45 38.60
N MET A 127 -7.67 12.03 37.48
CA MET A 127 -7.18 12.37 36.14
C MET A 127 -8.04 13.44 35.48
N PHE A 128 -7.40 14.29 34.67
CA PHE A 128 -8.04 15.34 33.88
C PHE A 128 -7.70 15.16 32.42
N GLN A 129 -8.71 15.00 31.57
CA GLN A 129 -8.51 14.69 30.16
C GLN A 129 -9.32 15.64 29.28
N GLU A 130 -8.74 16.07 28.16
CA GLU A 130 -9.44 16.89 27.17
C GLU A 130 -10.23 16.00 26.22
N ILE A 131 -11.55 16.22 26.12
CA ILE A 131 -12.33 15.62 25.04
C ILE A 131 -11.99 16.39 23.79
N ALA A 132 -11.39 15.66 22.85
CA ALA A 132 -11.17 16.09 21.50
C ALA A 132 -12.45 16.85 21.01
N GLY A 133 -12.34 17.97 20.29
CA GLY A 133 -13.44 18.63 19.53
C GLY A 133 -14.45 19.44 20.34
N GLY A 134 -14.25 19.58 21.65
CA GLY A 134 -14.70 20.77 22.39
C GLY A 134 -16.21 21.02 22.52
N SER A 135 -17.08 20.04 22.29
CA SER A 135 -18.54 20.19 22.52
C SER A 135 -19.11 19.09 23.44
N LEU A 136 -19.64 19.50 24.61
CA LEU A 136 -20.24 18.63 25.63
C LEU A 136 -21.68 19.04 25.98
N THR A 137 -22.44 19.55 25.01
CA THR A 137 -23.77 20.10 25.28
C THR A 137 -24.88 19.06 25.33
N ASP A 138 -24.70 17.84 24.78
CA ASP A 138 -25.75 16.79 24.75
C ASP A 138 -25.19 15.36 24.57
N TYR A 139 -24.79 14.67 25.65
CA TYR A 139 -23.98 13.43 25.60
C TYR A 139 -24.51 12.31 26.52
N ARG A 140 -24.41 11.06 26.05
CA ARG A 140 -24.67 9.82 26.80
C ARG A 140 -23.63 8.76 26.42
N SER A 141 -23.24 7.89 27.35
CA SER A 141 -22.42 6.72 27.00
C SER A 141 -23.23 5.74 26.14
N LEU A 142 -22.56 4.96 25.29
CA LEU A 142 -23.23 3.95 24.47
C LEU A 142 -23.94 2.91 25.36
N SER A 143 -23.36 2.55 26.52
CA SER A 143 -24.01 1.70 27.52
C SER A 143 -25.34 2.28 27.99
N ALA A 144 -25.38 3.57 28.35
CA ALA A 144 -26.60 4.23 28.79
C ALA A 144 -27.67 4.32 27.68
N LEU A 145 -27.27 4.46 26.41
CA LEU A 145 -28.19 4.39 25.27
C LEU A 145 -28.77 2.98 25.09
N MET A 146 -27.94 1.95 25.25
CA MET A 146 -28.36 0.55 25.16
C MET A 146 -29.19 0.05 26.36
N GLU A 147 -29.03 0.68 27.52
CA GLU A 147 -29.81 0.35 28.73
C GLU A 147 -31.20 1.00 28.71
N SER A 148 -31.41 2.06 27.93
CA SER A 148 -32.71 2.71 27.76
C SER A 148 -33.77 1.76 27.16
N GLU A 149 -35.04 1.92 27.55
CA GLU A 149 -36.15 1.03 27.14
C GLU A 149 -36.35 0.97 25.61
N THR A 150 -35.89 1.99 24.89
CA THR A 150 -35.85 2.04 23.42
C THR A 150 -34.55 1.43 22.89
N VAL A 151 -34.40 0.11 22.98
CA VAL A 151 -33.22 -0.61 22.46
C VAL A 151 -33.23 -0.58 20.92
N GLY A 152 -32.17 0.00 20.34
CA GLY A 152 -31.67 -0.34 19.01
C GLY A 152 -32.51 0.10 17.82
N GLY A 153 -32.70 1.41 17.67
CA GLY A 153 -33.04 1.96 16.35
C GLY A 153 -31.82 1.90 15.39
N PRO A 154 -32.04 1.99 14.06
CA PRO A 154 -30.99 1.96 13.05
C PRO A 154 -29.85 2.97 13.30
N ALA A 155 -30.14 4.07 13.99
CA ALA A 155 -29.15 5.08 14.37
C ALA A 155 -28.07 4.57 15.33
N ILE A 156 -28.42 3.72 16.30
CA ILE A 156 -27.47 3.13 17.26
C ILE A 156 -26.65 2.05 16.57
N ALA A 157 -27.29 1.19 15.77
CA ALA A 157 -26.59 0.18 14.98
C ALA A 157 -25.56 0.82 14.04
N ALA A 158 -25.97 1.81 13.24
CA ALA A 158 -25.09 2.54 12.34
C ALA A 158 -23.96 3.28 13.08
N LEU A 159 -24.20 3.72 14.33
CA LEU A 159 -23.16 4.31 15.16
C LEU A 159 -22.12 3.27 15.59
N CYS A 160 -22.54 2.09 16.03
CA CYS A 160 -21.64 0.99 16.37
C CYS A 160 -20.80 0.56 15.15
N GLY A 161 -21.41 0.43 13.97
CA GLY A 161 -20.69 0.14 12.72
C GLY A 161 -19.63 1.19 12.38
N ARG A 162 -19.99 2.48 12.41
CA ARG A 162 -19.03 3.57 12.16
C ARG A 162 -17.89 3.63 13.17
N VAL A 163 -18.13 3.29 14.43
CA VAL A 163 -17.07 3.21 15.46
C VAL A 163 -16.06 2.13 15.09
N VAL A 164 -16.54 0.93 14.72
CA VAL A 164 -15.66 -0.18 14.33
C VAL A 164 -14.92 0.12 13.02
N GLU A 165 -15.62 0.64 12.00
CA GLU A 165 -15.02 1.03 10.72
C GLU A 165 -13.93 2.10 10.88
N SER A 166 -14.19 3.15 11.66
CA SER A 166 -13.22 4.23 11.92
C SER A 166 -12.00 3.70 12.68
N VAL A 167 -12.19 2.83 13.67
CA VAL A 167 -11.07 2.22 14.41
C VAL A 167 -10.24 1.32 13.49
N LEU A 168 -10.87 0.46 12.70
CA LEU A 168 -10.15 -0.45 11.80
C LEU A 168 -9.39 0.29 10.69
N ASN A 169 -10.01 1.28 10.03
CA ASN A 169 -9.39 2.03 8.93
C ASN A 169 -8.23 2.93 9.39
N GLU A 170 -8.30 3.50 10.59
CA GLU A 170 -7.34 4.51 11.06
C GLU A 170 -6.18 3.90 11.89
N TRP A 171 -6.37 2.73 12.53
CA TRP A 171 -5.31 2.03 13.28
C TRP A 171 -4.59 0.96 12.46
N ASN A 172 -5.31 0.24 11.61
CA ASN A 172 -4.79 -0.86 10.82
C ASN A 172 -4.66 -0.44 9.35
N THR A 173 -3.86 0.61 9.11
CA THR A 173 -3.56 1.02 7.75
C THR A 173 -2.70 -0.05 7.07
N PRO A 174 -2.65 -0.08 5.72
CA PRO A 174 -1.78 -1.01 5.01
C PRO A 174 -0.29 -0.94 5.38
N GLN A 175 0.16 0.13 6.06
CA GLN A 175 1.53 0.30 6.56
C GLN A 175 1.75 -0.23 7.99
N THR A 176 0.71 -0.26 8.83
CA THR A 176 0.78 -0.74 10.23
C THR A 176 0.34 -2.19 10.38
N LEU A 177 -0.33 -2.74 9.36
CA LEU A 177 -0.78 -4.13 9.30
C LEU A 177 0.40 -5.08 8.99
N GLY A 178 0.87 -5.80 10.00
CA GLY A 178 1.84 -6.87 9.90
C GLY A 178 1.19 -8.25 9.67
N PHE A 179 2.02 -9.24 9.35
CA PHE A 179 1.59 -10.62 9.24
C PHE A 179 2.51 -11.51 10.07
N HIS A 180 1.91 -12.35 10.91
CA HIS A 180 2.65 -13.33 11.69
C HIS A 180 2.14 -14.73 11.40
N ARG A 181 3.07 -15.68 11.38
CA ARG A 181 2.76 -17.09 11.28
C ARG A 181 2.80 -17.68 12.67
N GLY A 182 1.72 -18.33 13.08
CA GLY A 182 1.60 -18.98 14.38
C GLY A 182 0.62 -20.15 14.32
N THR A 183 0.72 -21.08 15.26
CA THR A 183 -0.26 -22.15 15.39
C THR A 183 -1.55 -21.63 16.03
N VAL A 184 -2.65 -22.38 15.89
CA VAL A 184 -3.91 -22.10 16.62
C VAL A 184 -3.65 -21.99 18.13
N SER A 185 -2.77 -22.84 18.67
CA SER A 185 -2.38 -22.81 20.08
C SER A 185 -1.60 -21.54 20.42
N ASP A 186 -0.65 -21.10 19.59
CA ASP A 186 0.09 -19.85 19.82
C ASP A 186 -0.84 -18.64 19.80
N VAL A 187 -1.80 -18.62 18.87
CA VAL A 187 -2.82 -17.59 18.76
C VAL A 187 -3.65 -17.54 20.03
N LEU A 188 -4.26 -18.66 20.43
CA LEU A 188 -5.15 -18.70 21.59
C LEU A 188 -4.39 -18.47 22.91
N THR A 189 -3.17 -18.98 23.03
CA THR A 189 -2.30 -18.80 24.21
C THR A 189 -1.88 -17.35 24.35
N GLY A 190 -1.43 -16.74 23.24
CA GLY A 190 -1.19 -15.30 23.19
C GLY A 190 -2.44 -14.57 23.63
N LEU A 191 -3.56 -14.81 22.94
CA LEU A 191 -4.85 -14.16 23.14
C LEU A 191 -5.29 -14.19 24.62
N LEU A 192 -5.30 -15.36 25.25
CA LEU A 192 -5.79 -15.53 26.62
C LEU A 192 -4.81 -14.99 27.68
N GLY A 193 -3.50 -15.01 27.40
CA GLY A 193 -2.43 -14.53 28.28
C GLY A 193 -2.40 -15.26 29.63
N PRO A 194 -1.99 -14.61 30.74
CA PRO A 194 -1.82 -15.27 32.05
C PRO A 194 -3.13 -15.70 32.72
N ARG A 195 -4.28 -15.57 32.05
CA ARG A 195 -5.60 -15.95 32.60
C ARG A 195 -5.80 -17.46 32.64
N ILE A 196 -5.13 -18.20 31.75
CA ILE A 196 -5.18 -19.67 31.67
C ILE A 196 -4.13 -20.35 32.55
N GLU A 197 -3.12 -19.60 33.01
CA GLU A 197 -2.09 -20.09 33.92
C GLU A 197 -2.65 -20.33 35.33
N GLU A 198 -1.92 -21.10 36.14
CA GLU A 198 -2.31 -21.43 37.50
C GLU A 198 -2.53 -20.16 38.35
N GLY A 199 -3.72 -20.04 38.96
CA GLY A 199 -4.13 -18.85 39.70
C GLY A 199 -4.74 -17.73 38.85
N GLY A 200 -4.73 -17.85 37.51
CA GLY A 200 -5.42 -16.96 36.59
C GLY A 200 -6.95 -17.01 36.72
N THR A 201 -7.64 -16.00 36.20
CA THR A 201 -9.12 -15.90 36.34
C THR A 201 -9.86 -17.03 35.61
N LEU A 202 -9.36 -17.45 34.44
CA LEU A 202 -9.98 -18.50 33.66
C LEU A 202 -9.63 -19.88 34.22
N HIS A 203 -8.39 -20.08 34.65
CA HIS A 203 -7.96 -21.25 35.41
C HIS A 203 -8.80 -21.46 36.69
N THR A 204 -8.98 -20.41 37.48
CA THR A 204 -9.77 -20.45 38.73
C THR A 204 -11.24 -20.77 38.48
N TRP A 205 -11.79 -20.36 37.33
CA TRP A 205 -13.14 -20.73 36.94
C TRP A 205 -13.21 -22.20 36.50
N ALA A 206 -12.29 -22.64 35.64
CA ALA A 206 -12.27 -23.97 35.05
C ALA A 206 -11.91 -25.10 36.03
N ARG A 207 -11.15 -24.83 37.10
CA ARG A 207 -10.68 -25.84 38.09
C ARG A 207 -11.78 -26.70 38.74
N HIS A 208 -13.05 -26.29 38.64
CA HIS A 208 -14.18 -27.02 39.21
C HIS A 208 -14.59 -28.23 38.36
N ASP A 209 -14.13 -28.32 37.10
CA ASP A 209 -14.21 -29.52 36.26
C ASP A 209 -12.82 -29.79 35.68
N PRO A 210 -12.06 -30.74 36.25
CA PRO A 210 -10.72 -31.05 35.80
C PRO A 210 -10.66 -31.34 34.29
N GLY A 211 -11.66 -32.04 33.75
CA GLY A 211 -11.70 -32.42 32.34
C GLY A 211 -11.98 -31.27 31.36
N LEU A 212 -12.11 -30.03 31.83
CA LEU A 212 -12.17 -28.83 30.98
C LEU A 212 -10.80 -28.30 30.62
N LEU A 213 -9.92 -28.02 31.60
CA LEU A 213 -8.61 -27.38 31.39
C LEU A 213 -7.43 -28.29 31.79
N GLU A 214 -7.57 -29.08 32.85
CA GLU A 214 -6.55 -29.99 33.37
C GLU A 214 -6.72 -31.40 32.77
N ASN A 215 -5.97 -31.71 31.70
CA ASN A 215 -6.25 -32.85 30.81
C ASN A 215 -7.60 -32.68 30.08
N PRO A 216 -7.68 -31.68 29.18
CA PRO A 216 -8.93 -31.31 28.53
C PRO A 216 -9.48 -32.48 27.71
N ARG A 217 -10.74 -32.86 27.97
CA ARG A 217 -11.48 -33.79 27.10
C ARG A 217 -11.54 -33.18 25.70
N PRO A 218 -11.38 -33.96 24.61
CA PRO A 218 -11.36 -33.37 23.27
C PRO A 218 -12.74 -32.83 22.84
N TYR A 219 -13.81 -33.46 23.30
CA TYR A 219 -15.19 -33.07 23.02
C TYR A 219 -16.05 -33.05 24.29
N LEU A 220 -17.08 -32.20 24.28
CA LEU A 220 -18.03 -31.95 25.36
C LEU A 220 -19.47 -32.05 24.84
N ALA A 221 -20.39 -32.50 25.69
CA ALA A 221 -21.83 -32.43 25.43
C ALA A 221 -22.36 -31.10 25.99
N LEU A 222 -23.03 -30.30 25.15
CA LEU A 222 -23.69 -29.08 25.61
C LEU A 222 -25.14 -29.39 26.05
N PRO A 223 -25.68 -28.69 27.05
CA PRO A 223 -27.06 -28.90 27.51
C PRO A 223 -28.08 -28.73 26.38
N GLY A 224 -28.96 -29.72 26.19
CA GLY A 224 -30.03 -29.68 25.19
C GLY A 224 -29.60 -29.93 23.74
N GLU A 225 -28.33 -30.28 23.49
CA GLU A 225 -27.81 -30.58 22.15
C GLU A 225 -27.44 -32.06 22.04
N SER A 226 -27.83 -32.70 20.94
CA SER A 226 -27.54 -34.13 20.68
C SER A 226 -26.13 -34.36 20.11
N ARG A 227 -25.49 -33.32 19.58
CA ARG A 227 -24.13 -33.38 19.02
C ARG A 227 -23.07 -32.99 20.04
N LEU A 228 -21.90 -33.62 19.94
CA LEU A 228 -20.72 -33.25 20.72
C LEU A 228 -20.04 -32.02 20.10
N PHE A 229 -19.51 -31.15 20.94
CA PHE A 229 -18.78 -29.94 20.55
C PHE A 229 -17.32 -30.04 20.99
N PRO A 230 -16.36 -29.46 20.24
CA PRO A 230 -14.97 -29.42 20.66
C PRO A 230 -14.83 -28.68 21.99
N ASN A 231 -13.99 -29.18 22.88
CA ASN A 231 -13.60 -28.45 24.07
C ASN A 231 -12.68 -27.27 23.67
N PRO A 232 -13.06 -26.01 23.94
CA PRO A 232 -12.22 -24.86 23.59
C PRO A 232 -10.81 -24.94 24.15
N PHE A 233 -10.63 -25.46 25.37
CA PHE A 233 -9.32 -25.61 26.00
C PHE A 233 -8.47 -26.70 25.36
N ALA A 234 -9.06 -27.71 24.72
CA ALA A 234 -8.32 -28.73 23.99
C ALA A 234 -7.60 -28.15 22.75
N LEU A 235 -8.10 -27.04 22.18
CA LEU A 235 -7.42 -26.29 21.13
C LEU A 235 -6.28 -25.39 21.66
N VAL A 236 -6.28 -25.10 22.96
CA VAL A 236 -5.24 -24.28 23.62
C VAL A 236 -4.12 -25.16 24.16
N THR A 237 -4.44 -26.18 24.94
CA THR A 237 -3.49 -26.97 25.76
C THR A 237 -3.54 -28.48 25.52
N GLY A 238 -4.43 -28.99 24.66
CA GLY A 238 -4.70 -30.42 24.50
C GLY A 238 -3.80 -31.15 23.48
N PRO A 239 -3.76 -32.50 23.51
CA PRO A 239 -3.04 -33.29 22.51
C PRO A 239 -3.69 -33.19 21.12
N ARG A 240 -2.94 -32.63 20.15
CA ARG A 240 -3.15 -32.55 18.69
C ARG A 240 -4.56 -32.95 18.19
N MET A 241 -5.54 -32.06 18.40
CA MET A 241 -6.88 -32.16 17.81
C MET A 241 -6.94 -31.65 16.36
N ALA A 242 -5.97 -30.82 15.97
CA ALA A 242 -5.66 -30.43 14.61
C ALA A 242 -4.13 -30.51 14.47
N GLY A 243 -3.61 -30.88 13.29
CA GLY A 243 -2.17 -30.74 13.02
C GLY A 243 -1.74 -29.29 13.27
N ASP A 244 -0.46 -29.05 13.56
CA ASP A 244 0.12 -27.71 13.74
C ASP A 244 0.01 -26.89 12.43
N GLU A 245 -1.21 -26.49 12.08
CA GLU A 245 -1.49 -25.65 10.93
C GLU A 245 -1.06 -24.24 11.28
N THR A 246 -0.10 -23.76 10.51
CA THR A 246 0.41 -22.40 10.64
C THR A 246 -0.60 -21.45 10.01
N LEU A 247 -1.30 -20.68 10.83
CA LEU A 247 -2.22 -19.64 10.38
C LEU A 247 -1.42 -18.40 9.95
N SER A 248 -1.86 -17.75 8.88
CA SER A 248 -1.36 -16.44 8.48
C SER A 248 -2.19 -15.37 9.16
N LEU A 249 -1.72 -14.87 10.30
CA LEU A 249 -2.44 -13.93 11.16
C LEU A 249 -2.29 -12.50 10.67
N LEU A 250 -3.41 -11.78 10.63
CA LEU A 250 -3.43 -10.32 10.49
C LEU A 250 -2.98 -9.72 11.83
N ALA A 251 -1.80 -9.11 11.87
CA ALA A 251 -1.25 -8.47 13.05
C ALA A 251 -1.38 -6.95 12.94
N GLY A 252 -2.47 -6.41 13.50
CA GLY A 252 -2.73 -4.97 13.55
C GLY A 252 -2.17 -4.28 14.81
N LEU A 253 -2.05 -2.96 14.78
CA LEU A 253 -1.80 -2.16 15.99
C LEU A 253 -3.11 -2.10 16.79
N GLY A 254 -3.17 -2.85 17.88
CA GLY A 254 -4.30 -2.84 18.81
C GLY A 254 -3.94 -2.17 20.12
N HIS A 255 -4.44 -0.96 20.38
CA HIS A 255 -4.32 -0.34 21.69
C HIS A 255 -5.67 0.13 22.24
N GLY A 256 -6.39 -0.80 22.90
CA GLY A 256 -7.34 -0.44 23.95
C GLY A 256 -8.68 -1.19 23.97
N ASP A 257 -9.30 -1.25 25.16
CA ASP A 257 -10.56 -1.96 25.47
C ASP A 257 -11.80 -1.20 24.94
N LEU A 258 -12.24 -1.53 23.71
CA LEU A 258 -13.47 -1.02 23.09
C LEU A 258 -14.70 -1.52 23.85
N HIS A 259 -15.01 -0.89 24.99
CA HIS A 259 -16.19 -1.19 25.79
C HIS A 259 -17.30 -0.13 25.57
N PRO A 260 -18.59 -0.49 25.53
CA PRO A 260 -19.68 0.49 25.36
C PRO A 260 -19.71 1.62 26.40
N GLY A 261 -19.28 1.33 27.62
CA GLY A 261 -19.12 2.33 28.70
C GLY A 261 -17.96 3.31 28.48
N ASN A 262 -17.06 3.01 27.56
CA ASN A 262 -15.93 3.85 27.20
C ASN A 262 -16.25 4.77 26.03
N VAL A 263 -17.34 4.53 25.28
CA VAL A 263 -17.73 5.30 24.09
C VAL A 263 -18.77 6.36 24.44
N VAL A 264 -18.48 7.64 24.16
CA VAL A 264 -19.43 8.75 24.31
C VAL A 264 -20.11 9.08 22.99
N CYS A 265 -21.44 9.18 23.02
CA CYS A 265 -22.29 9.45 21.86
C CYS A 265 -23.16 10.68 22.12
N ARG A 266 -23.48 11.47 21.09
CA ARG A 266 -24.40 12.61 21.23
C ARG A 266 -25.84 12.13 21.20
N HIS A 267 -26.69 12.79 21.96
CA HIS A 267 -28.08 12.38 22.13
C HIS A 267 -29.04 12.92 21.04
N ARG A 268 -28.61 13.84 20.16
CA ARG A 268 -29.43 14.36 19.04
C ARG A 268 -28.63 14.59 17.74
N PRO A 269 -29.06 14.02 16.59
CA PRO A 269 -28.45 14.27 15.29
C PRO A 269 -29.02 15.57 14.69
N GLY A 270 -28.22 16.64 14.60
CA GLY A 270 -28.67 17.88 13.97
C GLY A 270 -27.62 19.01 13.90
N ARG A 271 -27.31 19.42 12.66
CA ARG A 271 -26.70 20.69 12.18
C ARG A 271 -25.23 21.05 12.48
N ALA A 272 -24.38 20.09 12.82
CA ALA A 272 -22.95 20.18 12.51
C ALA A 272 -22.42 18.76 12.31
N ALA A 273 -21.95 18.43 11.10
CA ALA A 273 -21.59 17.06 10.72
C ALA A 273 -20.37 16.52 11.49
N ASP A 274 -19.55 17.37 12.12
CA ASP A 274 -18.21 16.98 12.60
C ASP A 274 -17.98 17.09 14.12
N ALA A 275 -19.03 17.12 14.96
CA ALA A 275 -18.86 17.29 16.41
C ALA A 275 -19.41 16.11 17.24
N HIS A 276 -18.65 14.98 17.30
CA HIS A 276 -18.89 13.85 18.22
C HIS A 276 -17.58 13.12 18.59
N ARG A 277 -17.23 13.08 19.89
CA ARG A 277 -16.02 12.52 20.54
C ARG A 277 -16.43 12.14 21.99
N PHE A 278 -15.93 11.16 22.76
CA PHE A 278 -14.60 10.56 22.99
C PHE A 278 -14.73 9.09 23.47
N ILE A 279 -13.70 8.24 23.24
CA ILE A 279 -13.61 6.84 23.68
C ILE A 279 -12.45 6.60 24.69
N ASP A 280 -12.67 6.31 25.99
CA ASP A 280 -11.58 6.05 26.98
C ASP A 280 -11.23 4.55 27.14
N LEU A 281 -10.10 4.11 26.60
CA LEU A 281 -9.71 2.70 26.53
C LEU A 281 -8.81 2.18 27.67
N SER A 282 -9.14 2.49 28.93
CA SER A 282 -8.32 2.08 30.08
C SER A 282 -8.57 0.61 30.52
N ARG A 283 -7.79 -0.31 29.92
CA ARG A 283 -7.24 -1.56 30.53
C ARG A 283 -6.23 -2.22 29.59
N PHE A 284 -4.97 -2.35 30.01
CA PHE A 284 -3.99 -3.25 29.36
C PHE A 284 -3.07 -3.96 30.36
N SER A 285 -2.80 -5.24 30.12
CA SER A 285 -1.63 -6.00 30.62
C SER A 285 -0.66 -6.18 29.46
N ASP A 286 0.64 -6.15 29.73
CA ASP A 286 1.69 -6.00 28.71
C ASP A 286 1.75 -7.11 27.63
N ASP A 287 1.05 -8.25 27.78
CA ASP A 287 1.12 -9.39 26.83
C ASP A 287 -0.24 -10.03 26.45
N ALA A 288 -1.31 -9.26 26.19
CA ALA A 288 -2.61 -9.85 25.79
C ALA A 288 -3.13 -9.29 24.43
N PRO A 289 -3.14 -10.08 23.34
CA PRO A 289 -3.73 -9.73 22.06
C PRO A 289 -5.27 -9.72 22.02
N LEU A 290 -5.99 -10.12 23.10
CA LEU A 290 -7.46 -10.22 23.11
C LEU A 290 -8.27 -8.97 23.44
N VAL A 291 -7.63 -7.85 23.76
CA VAL A 291 -8.38 -6.66 24.21
C VAL A 291 -8.63 -5.67 23.06
N CYS A 292 -8.22 -6.02 21.83
CA CYS A 292 -8.13 -5.09 20.70
C CYS A 292 -9.05 -5.44 19.52
N ASP A 293 -10.07 -6.28 19.74
CA ASP A 293 -10.86 -6.94 18.70
C ASP A 293 -12.35 -6.55 18.74
N PRO A 294 -13.02 -6.25 17.60
CA PRO A 294 -14.46 -6.01 17.55
C PRO A 294 -15.31 -7.13 18.17
N ALA A 295 -14.81 -8.37 18.22
CA ALA A 295 -15.42 -9.49 18.95
C ALA A 295 -15.61 -9.18 20.44
N HIS A 296 -14.66 -8.51 21.10
CA HIS A 296 -14.82 -8.12 22.50
C HIS A 296 -15.88 -7.02 22.66
N PHE A 297 -15.93 -6.06 21.75
CA PHE A 297 -16.93 -4.98 21.76
C PHE A 297 -18.35 -5.55 21.64
N VAL A 298 -18.60 -6.42 20.65
CA VAL A 298 -19.91 -7.05 20.48
C VAL A 298 -20.26 -7.96 21.65
N LEU A 299 -19.32 -8.72 22.23
CA LEU A 299 -19.59 -9.56 23.39
C LEU A 299 -19.81 -8.75 24.68
N SER A 300 -19.21 -7.56 24.81
CA SER A 300 -19.49 -6.61 25.89
C SER A 300 -20.91 -6.06 25.80
N ILE A 301 -21.35 -5.71 24.58
CA ILE A 301 -22.73 -5.31 24.28
C ILE A 301 -23.69 -6.44 24.66
N VAL A 302 -23.42 -7.66 24.20
CA VAL A 302 -24.24 -8.85 24.50
C VAL A 302 -24.30 -9.12 25.99
N ALA A 303 -23.18 -9.08 26.71
CA ALA A 303 -23.13 -9.29 28.16
C ALA A 303 -24.04 -8.32 28.93
N SER A 304 -24.11 -7.06 28.50
CA SER A 304 -24.99 -6.05 29.11
C SER A 304 -26.48 -6.33 28.90
N GLN A 305 -26.84 -7.05 27.83
CA GLN A 305 -28.22 -7.35 27.46
C GLN A 305 -28.65 -8.77 27.83
N LEU A 306 -27.71 -9.68 28.13
CA LEU A 306 -27.97 -11.11 28.35
C LEU A 306 -28.91 -11.38 29.54
N ALA A 307 -28.97 -10.48 30.52
CA ALA A 307 -29.93 -10.54 31.63
C ALA A 307 -31.40 -10.38 31.19
N LYS A 308 -31.62 -9.71 30.05
CA LYS A 308 -32.93 -9.49 29.45
C LYS A 308 -33.36 -10.67 28.56
N GLU A 309 -32.41 -11.45 28.02
CA GLU A 309 -32.66 -12.63 27.17
C GLU A 309 -32.64 -13.91 28.02
N ARG A 310 -33.79 -14.28 28.61
CA ARG A 310 -33.86 -15.42 29.55
C ARG A 310 -34.28 -16.75 28.90
N ALA A 311 -34.93 -16.72 27.75
CA ALA A 311 -35.41 -17.92 27.07
C ALA A 311 -34.22 -18.73 26.48
N PRO A 312 -34.12 -20.05 26.76
CA PRO A 312 -33.06 -20.91 26.24
C PRO A 312 -32.96 -20.91 24.70
N GLU A 313 -34.10 -20.81 24.02
CA GLU A 313 -34.21 -20.79 22.56
C GLU A 313 -33.59 -19.52 21.99
N VAL A 314 -33.94 -18.36 22.57
CA VAL A 314 -33.37 -17.03 22.20
C VAL A 314 -31.86 -17.00 22.44
N ARG A 315 -31.38 -17.55 23.55
CA ARG A 315 -29.94 -17.63 23.86
C ARG A 315 -29.18 -18.53 22.89
N THR A 316 -29.82 -19.59 22.41
CA THR A 316 -29.25 -20.50 21.42
C THR A 316 -29.21 -19.85 20.04
N ASP A 317 -30.30 -19.19 19.63
CA ASP A 317 -30.40 -18.44 18.38
C ASP A 317 -29.38 -17.29 18.35
N LEU A 318 -29.24 -16.54 19.44
CA LEU A 318 -28.22 -15.50 19.61
C LEU A 318 -26.80 -16.04 19.46
N ALA A 319 -26.49 -17.19 20.07
CA ALA A 319 -25.17 -17.80 19.97
C ALA A 319 -24.82 -18.23 18.54
N ARG A 320 -25.81 -18.77 17.81
CA ARG A 320 -25.61 -19.15 16.40
C ARG A 320 -25.49 -17.92 15.50
N TYR A 321 -26.29 -16.88 15.75
CA TYR A 321 -26.24 -15.63 15.01
C TYR A 321 -24.90 -14.89 15.18
N LEU A 322 -24.31 -14.92 16.38
CA LEU A 322 -22.98 -14.32 16.63
C LEU A 322 -21.86 -15.04 15.85
N ILE A 323 -21.98 -16.35 15.68
CA ILE A 323 -21.00 -17.19 14.97
C ILE A 323 -21.11 -17.00 13.45
N ASP A 324 -22.33 -17.00 12.92
CA ASP A 324 -22.59 -16.88 11.49
C ASP A 324 -23.74 -15.91 11.18
N PRO A 325 -23.47 -14.57 11.19
CA PRO A 325 -24.49 -13.56 10.88
C PRO A 325 -24.93 -13.57 9.40
N ASP A 326 -24.09 -14.08 8.49
CA ASP A 326 -24.39 -14.14 7.04
C ASP A 326 -25.33 -15.31 6.73
N GLY A 327 -25.13 -16.48 7.36
CA GLY A 327 -25.90 -17.70 7.11
C GLY A 327 -27.06 -17.96 8.06
N HIS A 328 -27.11 -17.31 9.24
CA HIS A 328 -28.17 -17.52 10.22
C HIS A 328 -29.08 -16.27 10.35
N PRO A 329 -30.42 -16.40 10.32
CA PRO A 329 -31.32 -15.25 10.37
C PRO A 329 -31.50 -14.56 11.73
N GLY A 330 -31.15 -15.19 12.86
CA GLY A 330 -31.38 -14.66 14.21
C GLY A 330 -32.83 -14.21 14.47
N HIS A 331 -33.82 -15.06 14.15
CA HIS A 331 -35.23 -14.68 14.19
C HIS A 331 -35.73 -14.34 15.60
N ASP A 332 -35.23 -15.06 16.61
CA ASP A 332 -35.65 -14.94 18.00
C ASP A 332 -34.84 -13.87 18.75
N VAL A 333 -33.76 -13.36 18.15
CA VAL A 333 -32.96 -12.25 18.67
C VAL A 333 -33.72 -10.93 18.52
N ARG A 334 -33.74 -10.11 19.59
CA ARG A 334 -34.34 -8.77 19.54
C ARG A 334 -33.76 -7.94 18.40
N VAL A 335 -34.65 -7.33 17.62
CA VAL A 335 -34.33 -6.55 16.41
C VAL A 335 -33.17 -5.57 16.65
N GLY A 336 -33.23 -4.79 17.73
CA GLY A 336 -32.19 -3.81 18.03
C GLY A 336 -30.80 -4.40 18.32
N LEU A 337 -30.74 -5.57 18.98
CA LEU A 337 -29.47 -6.26 19.22
C LEU A 337 -28.95 -6.92 17.94
N ARG A 338 -29.86 -7.49 17.13
CA ARG A 338 -29.56 -8.07 15.82
C ARG A 338 -28.99 -7.03 14.86
N GLU A 339 -29.57 -5.83 14.79
CA GLU A 339 -29.08 -4.74 13.95
C GLU A 339 -27.68 -4.26 14.37
N VAL A 340 -27.40 -4.19 15.67
CA VAL A 340 -26.07 -3.84 16.18
C VAL A 340 -25.02 -4.89 15.80
N ILE A 341 -25.31 -6.18 16.02
CA ILE A 341 -24.41 -7.29 15.66
C ILE A 341 -24.14 -7.27 14.16
N ARG A 342 -25.18 -7.13 13.33
CA ARG A 342 -25.05 -7.05 11.87
C ARG A 342 -24.23 -5.84 11.44
N SER A 343 -24.49 -4.66 11.99
CA SER A 343 -23.76 -3.45 11.59
C SER A 343 -22.28 -3.50 11.96
N ILE A 344 -21.91 -4.18 13.05
CA ILE A 344 -20.50 -4.41 13.41
C ILE A 344 -19.88 -5.42 12.44
N HIS A 345 -20.56 -6.54 12.17
CA HIS A 345 -20.12 -7.57 11.22
C HIS A 345 -19.88 -7.02 9.81
N GLU A 346 -20.80 -6.21 9.28
CA GLU A 346 -20.64 -5.59 7.95
C GLU A 346 -19.47 -4.59 7.91
N ALA A 347 -19.22 -3.86 9.02
CA ALA A 347 -18.07 -2.97 9.10
C ALA A 347 -16.74 -3.73 9.10
N GLU A 348 -16.65 -4.87 9.80
CA GLU A 348 -15.47 -5.75 9.77
C GLU A 348 -15.28 -6.38 8.38
N LYS A 349 -16.36 -6.88 7.79
CA LYS A 349 -16.38 -7.54 6.48
C LYS A 349 -15.95 -6.57 5.39
N GLY A 350 -16.57 -5.40 5.31
CA GLY A 350 -16.19 -4.35 4.36
C GLY A 350 -14.76 -3.86 4.56
N TRP A 351 -14.29 -3.76 5.81
CA TRP A 351 -12.89 -3.41 6.06
C TRP A 351 -11.92 -4.46 5.50
N VAL A 352 -12.19 -5.76 5.70
CA VAL A 352 -11.34 -6.85 5.17
C VAL A 352 -11.42 -6.99 3.66
N GLU A 353 -12.60 -6.80 3.07
CA GLU A 353 -12.76 -6.79 1.62
C GLU A 353 -11.90 -5.69 0.97
N ASN A 354 -11.81 -4.52 1.63
CA ASN A 354 -11.05 -3.37 1.15
C ASN A 354 -9.54 -3.41 1.50
N ASN A 355 -9.16 -3.98 2.65
CA ASN A 355 -7.79 -3.87 3.21
C ASN A 355 -7.08 -5.23 3.44
N GLY A 356 -7.82 -6.34 3.46
CA GLY A 356 -7.35 -7.66 3.89
C GLY A 356 -6.51 -8.46 2.89
N ARG A 357 -6.12 -7.86 1.76
CA ARG A 357 -5.23 -8.46 0.73
C ARG A 357 -5.65 -9.87 0.26
N GLY A 358 -6.96 -10.12 0.13
CA GLY A 358 -7.49 -11.40 -0.35
C GLY A 358 -7.60 -12.51 0.70
N LEU A 359 -7.29 -12.21 1.98
CA LEU A 359 -7.37 -13.16 3.10
C LEU A 359 -8.77 -13.23 3.72
N TYR A 360 -9.82 -13.13 2.90
CA TYR A 360 -11.21 -13.14 3.38
C TYR A 360 -11.56 -14.45 4.09
N ALA A 361 -11.02 -15.57 3.58
CA ALA A 361 -11.25 -16.89 4.14
C ALA A 361 -10.49 -17.09 5.48
N GLU A 362 -9.29 -16.52 5.60
CA GLU A 362 -8.46 -16.50 6.80
C GLU A 362 -9.05 -15.54 7.84
N TRP A 363 -9.62 -14.40 7.43
CA TRP A 363 -10.36 -13.50 8.32
C TRP A 363 -11.55 -14.22 8.97
N LYS A 364 -12.34 -15.00 8.22
CA LYS A 364 -13.42 -15.81 8.83
C LYS A 364 -12.89 -16.74 9.92
N SER A 365 -11.74 -17.36 9.66
CA SER A 365 -11.06 -18.23 10.62
C SER A 365 -10.55 -17.46 11.85
N HIS A 366 -9.93 -16.29 11.65
CA HIS A 366 -9.47 -15.43 12.75
C HIS A 366 -10.61 -14.88 13.58
N ARG A 367 -11.71 -14.45 12.95
CA ARG A 367 -12.90 -13.96 13.63
C ARG A 367 -13.49 -15.04 14.53
N LEU A 368 -13.57 -16.29 14.08
CA LEU A 368 -14.03 -17.41 14.90
C LEU A 368 -13.10 -17.69 16.09
N LEU A 369 -11.78 -17.63 15.89
CA LEU A 369 -10.79 -17.77 16.97
C LEU A 369 -10.86 -16.60 17.97
N ALA A 370 -11.07 -15.38 17.50
CA ALA A 370 -11.28 -14.19 18.34
C ALA A 370 -12.58 -14.31 19.16
N HIS A 371 -13.69 -14.73 18.55
CA HIS A 371 -14.95 -14.99 19.26
C HIS A 371 -14.81 -16.08 20.31
N LEU A 372 -14.13 -17.19 19.99
CA LEU A 372 -13.82 -18.27 20.93
C LEU A 372 -13.05 -17.74 22.14
N ALA A 373 -11.95 -17.04 21.88
CA ALA A 373 -11.03 -16.59 22.92
C ALA A 373 -11.62 -15.45 23.77
N CYS A 374 -12.32 -14.48 23.16
CA CYS A 374 -13.08 -13.46 23.90
C CYS A 374 -14.18 -14.12 24.75
N ALA A 375 -14.94 -15.08 24.22
CA ALA A 375 -15.99 -15.75 24.98
C ALA A 375 -15.42 -16.50 26.21
N LEU A 376 -14.27 -17.17 26.08
CA LEU A 376 -13.54 -17.75 27.21
C LEU A 376 -13.15 -16.70 28.26
N VAL A 377 -12.67 -15.52 27.85
CA VAL A 377 -12.37 -14.42 28.79
C VAL A 377 -13.62 -14.01 29.58
N PHE A 378 -14.79 -13.98 28.96
CA PHE A 378 -16.05 -13.66 29.64
C PHE A 378 -16.50 -14.77 30.60
N SER A 379 -16.29 -16.05 30.28
CA SER A 379 -16.55 -17.17 31.20
C SER A 379 -15.79 -17.03 32.53
N GLY A 380 -14.57 -16.50 32.50
CA GLY A 380 -13.76 -16.22 33.69
C GLY A 380 -14.13 -14.95 34.47
N ARG A 381 -15.11 -14.13 34.04
CA ARG A 381 -15.44 -12.84 34.69
C ARG A 381 -16.29 -13.04 35.95
N ALA A 382 -15.72 -12.79 37.11
CA ALA A 382 -16.41 -12.91 38.41
C ALA A 382 -17.67 -12.04 38.58
N ARG A 383 -17.82 -10.94 37.81
CA ARG A 383 -18.99 -10.04 37.88
C ARG A 383 -20.21 -10.55 37.10
N LEU A 384 -20.05 -11.56 36.24
CA LEU A 384 -21.16 -12.15 35.49
C LEU A 384 -21.86 -13.22 36.33
N ARG A 385 -23.17 -13.39 36.10
CA ARG A 385 -23.95 -14.44 36.76
C ARG A 385 -23.42 -15.82 36.35
N PRO A 386 -23.50 -16.84 37.22
CA PRO A 386 -23.07 -18.21 36.87
C PRO A 386 -23.66 -18.71 35.55
N GLU A 387 -24.95 -18.49 35.31
CA GLU A 387 -25.61 -18.90 34.07
C GLU A 387 -25.10 -18.18 32.81
N ASP A 388 -24.66 -16.93 32.95
CA ASP A 388 -24.11 -16.15 31.83
C ASP A 388 -22.68 -16.57 31.51
N ARG A 389 -21.88 -16.87 32.55
CA ARG A 389 -20.52 -17.43 32.37
C ARG A 389 -20.56 -18.77 31.64
N GLN A 390 -21.54 -19.61 31.98
CA GLN A 390 -21.78 -20.87 31.32
C GLN A 390 -22.18 -20.66 29.85
N TRP A 391 -23.08 -19.72 29.56
CA TRP A 391 -23.48 -19.39 28.19
C TRP A 391 -22.31 -18.91 27.32
N PHE A 392 -21.41 -18.08 27.86
CA PHE A 392 -20.19 -17.68 27.14
C PHE A 392 -19.24 -18.85 26.87
N PHE A 393 -19.19 -19.85 27.76
CA PHE A 393 -18.40 -21.05 27.52
C PHE A 393 -19.00 -21.91 26.39
N GLU A 394 -20.32 -22.04 26.36
CA GLU A 394 -21.06 -22.72 25.29
C GLU A 394 -20.85 -22.01 23.94
N LEU A 395 -20.84 -20.67 23.92
CA LEU A 395 -20.50 -19.88 22.74
C LEU A 395 -19.08 -20.19 22.26
N ALA A 396 -18.10 -20.30 23.16
CA ALA A 396 -16.73 -20.67 22.81
C ALA A 396 -16.65 -22.08 22.20
N ALA A 397 -17.37 -23.06 22.75
CA ALA A 397 -17.43 -24.43 22.22
C ALA A 397 -18.10 -24.49 20.84
N ARG A 398 -19.13 -23.67 20.60
CA ARG A 398 -19.77 -23.55 19.29
C ARG A 398 -18.86 -22.87 18.26
N ALA A 399 -18.13 -21.82 18.65
CA ALA A 399 -17.15 -21.16 17.79
C ALA A 399 -15.99 -22.10 17.42
N ALA A 400 -15.53 -22.92 18.38
CA ALA A 400 -14.55 -23.99 18.14
C ALA A 400 -15.07 -25.04 17.14
N GLY A 401 -16.34 -25.45 17.28
CA GLY A 401 -17.00 -26.36 16.35
C GLY A 401 -17.14 -25.78 14.94
N ALA A 402 -17.55 -24.51 14.83
CA ALA A 402 -17.65 -23.81 13.55
C ALA A 402 -16.28 -23.65 12.89
N TYR A 403 -15.24 -23.32 13.65
CA TYR A 403 -13.86 -23.24 13.15
C TYR A 403 -13.39 -24.57 12.56
N LEU A 404 -13.56 -25.68 13.30
CA LEU A 404 -13.16 -27.01 12.83
C LEU A 404 -14.01 -27.51 11.64
N GLY A 405 -15.31 -27.23 11.62
CA GLY A 405 -16.18 -27.55 10.49
C GLY A 405 -15.82 -26.76 9.22
N HIS A 406 -15.44 -25.50 9.35
CA HIS A 406 -14.94 -24.68 8.24
C HIS A 406 -13.64 -25.22 7.63
N GLN A 407 -12.81 -25.92 8.43
CA GLN A 407 -11.61 -26.61 7.94
C GLN A 407 -11.94 -27.94 7.25
N ASP A 408 -12.94 -28.68 7.74
CA ASP A 408 -13.39 -29.92 7.10
C ASP A 408 -14.09 -29.65 5.77
N GLU A 409 -14.89 -28.59 5.64
CA GLU A 409 -15.48 -28.16 4.35
C GLU A 409 -14.40 -27.85 3.30
N ARG A 410 -13.28 -27.21 3.72
CA ARG A 410 -12.09 -27.02 2.86
C ARG A 410 -11.39 -28.34 2.49
N ARG A 411 -11.52 -29.39 3.30
CA ARG A 411 -10.93 -30.72 3.05
C ARG A 411 -11.86 -31.65 2.27
N THR A 412 -13.18 -31.47 2.32
CA THR A 412 -14.18 -32.33 1.66
C THR A 412 -14.47 -31.99 0.19
N GLU A 413 -13.86 -30.95 -0.39
CA GLU A 413 -13.98 -30.63 -1.83
C GLU A 413 -13.03 -31.43 -2.77
N ARG A 414 -12.66 -32.66 -2.39
CA ARG A 414 -12.19 -33.70 -3.34
C ARG A 414 -12.75 -35.10 -2.95
N PRO A 415 -13.14 -35.96 -3.92
CA PRO A 415 -14.10 -37.04 -3.73
C PRO A 415 -13.54 -38.31 -3.06
N ALA A 416 -14.45 -39.09 -2.48
CA ALA A 416 -14.23 -40.24 -1.61
C ALA A 416 -13.81 -41.57 -2.27
N GLY A 417 -13.04 -42.37 -1.50
CA GLY A 417 -13.10 -43.84 -1.43
C GLY A 417 -11.85 -44.64 -1.88
N PRO A 418 -11.63 -45.89 -1.39
CA PRO A 418 -11.92 -46.47 -0.09
C PRO A 418 -10.66 -47.00 0.65
N THR A 419 -10.86 -47.24 1.94
CA THR A 419 -9.99 -47.83 2.97
C THR A 419 -9.24 -49.11 2.57
N THR A 420 -7.97 -49.23 3.00
CA THR A 420 -7.43 -50.47 3.63
C THR A 420 -6.26 -50.15 4.56
N VAL A 421 -6.30 -50.76 5.75
CA VAL A 421 -5.32 -50.69 6.84
C VAL A 421 -4.20 -51.70 6.59
N GLY A 422 -2.94 -51.32 6.78
CA GLY A 422 -1.78 -52.23 6.68
C GLY A 422 -0.48 -51.69 7.31
N SER A 423 -0.25 -52.09 8.55
CA SER A 423 1.01 -52.18 9.33
C SER A 423 2.30 -51.43 8.89
N ARG A 424 2.77 -50.59 9.83
CA ARG A 424 4.17 -50.33 10.27
C ARG A 424 5.30 -50.69 9.29
N GLY A 425 5.94 -49.64 8.76
CA GLY A 425 7.33 -49.64 8.30
C GLY A 425 7.88 -48.22 8.39
N THR A 426 8.86 -47.99 9.25
CA THR A 426 9.61 -46.75 9.43
C THR A 426 10.13 -46.24 8.09
N ARG A 427 9.57 -45.12 7.59
CA ARG A 427 10.16 -44.34 6.51
C ARG A 427 10.03 -42.86 6.85
N HIS A 428 11.15 -42.16 6.72
CA HIS A 428 11.32 -40.72 6.81
C HIS A 428 10.08 -39.96 6.33
N ILE A 429 9.47 -39.16 7.22
CA ILE A 429 8.48 -38.17 6.82
C ILE A 429 9.29 -37.02 6.23
N ALA A 430 9.35 -37.01 4.89
CA ALA A 430 9.67 -35.81 4.15
C ALA A 430 8.66 -34.74 4.55
N THR A 431 9.16 -33.59 4.99
CA THR A 431 8.40 -32.34 5.07
C THR A 431 7.65 -32.14 3.76
N GLU A 432 6.32 -32.14 3.80
CA GLU A 432 5.55 -31.71 2.63
C GLU A 432 5.91 -30.24 2.34
N PRO A 433 6.32 -29.90 1.11
CA PRO A 433 6.60 -28.52 0.74
C PRO A 433 5.32 -27.70 0.92
N GLY A 434 5.44 -26.58 1.62
CA GLY A 434 4.35 -25.61 1.73
C GLY A 434 3.95 -25.07 0.34
N PRO A 435 2.78 -24.42 0.22
CA PRO A 435 2.40 -23.81 -1.04
C PRO A 435 3.46 -22.79 -1.49
N PRO A 436 3.80 -22.72 -2.80
CA PRO A 436 4.81 -21.81 -3.31
C PRO A 436 4.56 -20.37 -2.89
N VAL A 437 5.62 -19.62 -2.60
CA VAL A 437 5.60 -18.16 -2.61
C VAL A 437 5.42 -17.73 -4.07
N VAL A 438 4.24 -17.21 -4.42
CA VAL A 438 3.94 -16.83 -5.80
C VAL A 438 3.98 -15.31 -5.96
N PHE A 439 4.88 -14.84 -6.82
CA PHE A 439 5.05 -13.44 -7.21
C PHE A 439 4.43 -13.16 -8.59
N TRP A 440 3.51 -12.20 -8.63
CA TRP A 440 2.89 -11.72 -9.86
C TRP A 440 3.04 -10.21 -9.94
N ARG A 441 3.55 -9.69 -11.06
CA ARG A 441 3.57 -8.23 -11.28
C ARG A 441 2.24 -7.70 -11.87
N THR A 442 1.45 -8.59 -12.46
CA THR A 442 0.12 -8.38 -13.05
C THR A 442 -0.76 -9.56 -12.66
N GLU A 443 -2.08 -9.40 -12.61
CA GLU A 443 -2.97 -10.50 -12.20
C GLU A 443 -2.76 -11.78 -13.01
N ARG A 444 -2.97 -12.93 -12.35
CA ARG A 444 -2.73 -14.26 -12.89
C ARG A 444 -3.65 -14.48 -14.09
N PRO A 445 -3.12 -14.63 -15.32
CA PRO A 445 -3.98 -14.94 -16.44
C PRO A 445 -4.63 -16.32 -16.20
N THR A 446 -5.90 -16.46 -16.56
CA THR A 446 -6.66 -17.70 -16.40
C THR A 446 -6.58 -18.52 -17.69
N ALA A 447 -6.26 -19.81 -17.58
CA ALA A 447 -6.36 -20.73 -18.70
C ALA A 447 -7.84 -21.12 -18.91
N PRO A 448 -8.32 -21.26 -20.16
CA PRO A 448 -9.69 -21.71 -20.42
C PRO A 448 -9.94 -23.12 -19.85
N LEU A 449 -11.17 -23.36 -19.38
CA LEU A 449 -11.63 -24.67 -18.93
C LEU A 449 -11.43 -25.70 -20.05
N GLY A 450 -10.65 -26.75 -19.77
CA GLY A 450 -10.33 -27.83 -20.72
C GLY A 450 -9.00 -27.68 -21.48
N TYR A 451 -8.37 -26.50 -21.46
CA TYR A 451 -7.09 -26.26 -22.14
C TYR A 451 -5.97 -27.20 -21.64
N HIS A 452 -5.94 -27.46 -20.32
CA HIS A 452 -4.98 -28.38 -19.69
C HIS A 452 -5.06 -29.79 -20.28
N VAL A 453 -6.28 -30.27 -20.52
CA VAL A 453 -6.53 -31.65 -20.99
C VAL A 453 -6.13 -31.79 -22.46
N ALA A 454 -6.34 -30.73 -23.26
CA ALA A 454 -5.91 -30.70 -24.64
C ALA A 454 -4.38 -30.82 -24.77
N ARG A 455 -3.58 -30.01 -24.05
CA ARG A 455 -2.11 -29.95 -24.23
C ARG A 455 -1.27 -30.90 -23.35
N GLU A 456 -1.81 -32.06 -22.98
CA GLU A 456 -1.13 -33.01 -22.08
C GLU A 456 0.27 -33.44 -22.57
N ARG A 457 0.45 -33.66 -23.88
CA ARG A 457 1.73 -34.07 -24.46
C ARG A 457 2.78 -32.97 -24.36
N GLU A 458 2.41 -31.74 -24.67
CA GLU A 458 3.25 -30.56 -24.65
C GLU A 458 3.59 -30.15 -23.22
N LEU A 459 2.63 -30.21 -22.30
CA LEU A 459 2.87 -30.02 -20.86
C LEU A 459 3.90 -31.02 -20.32
N THR A 460 3.78 -32.29 -20.71
CA THR A 460 4.74 -33.34 -20.34
C THR A 460 6.12 -33.10 -20.95
N ALA A 461 6.20 -32.55 -22.17
CA ALA A 461 7.45 -32.20 -22.82
C ALA A 461 8.15 -31.00 -22.14
N VAL A 462 7.42 -29.92 -21.86
CA VAL A 462 7.91 -28.74 -21.14
C VAL A 462 8.40 -29.12 -19.74
N GLY A 463 7.65 -29.96 -19.02
CA GLY A 463 8.06 -30.46 -17.69
C GLY A 463 9.35 -31.27 -17.72
N ARG A 464 9.55 -32.12 -18.74
CA ARG A 464 10.81 -32.87 -18.92
C ARG A 464 12.00 -31.95 -19.18
N LEU A 465 11.82 -30.89 -19.97
CA LEU A 465 12.87 -29.91 -20.25
C LEU A 465 13.20 -29.06 -19.01
N LEU A 466 12.19 -28.59 -18.28
CA LEU A 466 12.38 -27.83 -17.04
C LEU A 466 13.03 -28.68 -15.94
N ALA A 467 12.79 -30.00 -15.92
CA ALA A 467 13.42 -30.92 -14.97
C ALA A 467 14.95 -31.06 -15.16
N GLN A 468 15.48 -30.76 -16.35
CA GLN A 468 16.94 -30.83 -16.62
C GLN A 468 17.70 -29.70 -15.90
N ARG A 469 17.08 -28.53 -15.71
CA ARG A 469 17.63 -27.35 -15.00
C ARG A 469 18.97 -26.80 -15.53
N GLU A 470 19.30 -27.05 -16.79
CA GLU A 470 20.59 -26.64 -17.40
C GLU A 470 20.49 -25.38 -18.26
N GLN A 471 19.33 -25.13 -18.89
CA GLN A 471 19.09 -24.00 -19.79
C GLN A 471 17.65 -23.49 -19.63
N PRO A 472 17.36 -22.23 -19.99
CA PRO A 472 15.98 -21.75 -20.00
C PRO A 472 15.17 -22.49 -21.06
N VAL A 473 13.91 -22.79 -20.75
CA VAL A 473 12.97 -23.40 -21.70
C VAL A 473 12.18 -22.30 -22.38
N ILE A 474 12.24 -22.23 -23.70
CA ILE A 474 11.56 -21.19 -24.48
C ILE A 474 10.41 -21.83 -25.26
N ILE A 475 9.17 -21.50 -24.88
CA ILE A 475 7.97 -21.81 -25.66
C ILE A 475 7.85 -20.76 -26.75
N THR A 476 8.06 -21.21 -27.99
CA THR A 476 7.98 -20.34 -29.18
C THR A 476 6.87 -20.78 -30.09
N GLY A 477 6.29 -19.87 -30.85
CA GLY A 477 5.20 -20.22 -31.75
C GLY A 477 4.45 -19.00 -32.27
N PRO A 478 3.65 -19.17 -33.34
CA PRO A 478 2.79 -18.13 -33.89
C PRO A 478 1.86 -17.47 -32.84
N PRO A 479 1.37 -16.23 -33.06
CA PRO A 479 0.34 -15.61 -32.23
C PRO A 479 -0.91 -16.51 -32.08
N GLY A 480 -1.58 -16.50 -30.93
CA GLY A 480 -2.82 -17.26 -30.71
C GLY A 480 -2.69 -18.78 -30.48
N THR A 481 -1.48 -19.33 -30.54
CA THR A 481 -1.19 -20.76 -30.25
C THR A 481 -1.30 -21.15 -28.77
N GLY A 482 -1.45 -20.17 -27.88
CA GLY A 482 -1.62 -20.39 -26.45
C GLY A 482 -0.32 -20.59 -25.66
N LYS A 483 0.78 -19.93 -26.05
CA LYS A 483 2.08 -20.04 -25.35
C LYS A 483 1.98 -19.67 -23.87
N SER A 484 1.32 -18.55 -23.56
CA SER A 484 1.07 -18.08 -22.19
C SER A 484 0.13 -19.04 -21.46
N GLN A 485 -0.91 -19.54 -22.13
CA GLN A 485 -1.84 -20.54 -21.59
C GLN A 485 -1.16 -21.89 -21.29
N LEU A 486 -0.20 -22.33 -22.10
CA LEU A 486 0.59 -23.53 -21.83
C LEU A 486 1.52 -23.35 -20.62
N ALA A 487 2.14 -22.18 -20.49
CA ALA A 487 2.95 -21.83 -19.33
C ALA A 487 2.11 -21.79 -18.04
N LEU A 488 0.89 -21.24 -18.09
CA LEU A 488 -0.06 -21.25 -16.98
C LEU A 488 -0.54 -22.67 -16.67
N ALA A 489 -0.89 -23.44 -17.70
CA ALA A 489 -1.32 -24.81 -17.52
C ALA A 489 -0.23 -25.69 -16.88
N TYR A 490 1.03 -25.40 -17.15
CA TYR A 490 2.15 -25.99 -16.44
C TYR A 490 2.19 -25.56 -14.97
N LEU A 491 2.05 -24.27 -14.66
CA LEU A 491 2.00 -23.76 -13.30
C LEU A 491 0.81 -24.29 -12.50
N ASP A 492 -0.36 -24.44 -13.10
CA ASP A 492 -1.56 -24.95 -12.41
C ASP A 492 -1.39 -26.41 -12.00
N ARG A 493 -0.65 -27.19 -12.80
CA ARG A 493 -0.41 -28.62 -12.55
C ARG A 493 0.82 -28.90 -11.69
N HIS A 494 1.88 -28.13 -11.90
CA HIS A 494 3.20 -28.39 -11.32
C HIS A 494 3.69 -27.26 -10.42
N GLY A 495 2.93 -26.18 -10.25
CA GLY A 495 3.29 -25.03 -9.42
C GLY A 495 3.57 -25.43 -7.97
N GLY A 496 2.81 -26.37 -7.41
CA GLY A 496 3.03 -26.91 -6.06
C GLY A 496 4.31 -27.73 -5.90
N ALA A 497 5.03 -28.03 -6.99
CA ALA A 497 6.36 -28.65 -6.93
C ALA A 497 7.50 -27.62 -6.84
N TYR A 498 7.15 -26.33 -6.82
CA TYR A 498 8.05 -25.23 -6.59
C TYR A 498 7.71 -24.60 -5.22
N ASP A 499 8.72 -24.17 -4.50
CA ASP A 499 8.62 -23.37 -3.28
C ASP A 499 8.48 -21.87 -3.60
N PHE A 500 8.83 -21.46 -4.83
CA PHE A 500 8.67 -20.09 -5.32
C PHE A 500 8.31 -20.05 -6.82
N VAL A 501 7.36 -19.21 -7.22
CA VAL A 501 7.00 -19.00 -8.64
C VAL A 501 6.90 -17.50 -8.91
N ALA A 502 7.51 -17.00 -9.99
CA ALA A 502 7.37 -15.62 -10.45
C ALA A 502 6.89 -15.55 -11.89
N TRP A 503 5.91 -14.68 -12.19
CA TRP A 503 5.45 -14.40 -13.55
C TRP A 503 5.68 -12.93 -13.91
N LEU A 504 6.44 -12.71 -14.97
CA LEU A 504 7.00 -11.41 -15.32
C LEU A 504 6.59 -11.03 -16.76
N PRO A 505 5.79 -9.97 -16.96
CA PRO A 505 5.51 -9.45 -18.30
C PRO A 505 6.79 -8.85 -18.90
N ALA A 506 7.17 -9.27 -20.10
CA ALA A 506 8.42 -8.94 -20.77
C ALA A 506 8.24 -8.15 -22.08
N GLN A 507 7.05 -7.56 -22.32
CA GLN A 507 6.76 -6.79 -23.53
C GLN A 507 7.60 -5.52 -23.67
N ARG A 508 7.97 -4.89 -22.54
CA ARG A 508 8.71 -3.62 -22.49
C ARG A 508 9.94 -3.73 -21.61
N GLU A 509 11.07 -3.35 -22.17
CA GLU A 509 12.38 -3.51 -21.55
C GLU A 509 12.57 -2.56 -20.36
N GLU A 510 12.01 -1.36 -20.47
CA GLU A 510 11.98 -0.32 -19.43
C GLU A 510 11.37 -0.82 -18.11
N LEU A 511 10.37 -1.72 -18.22
CA LEU A 511 9.63 -2.23 -17.07
C LEU A 511 10.38 -3.35 -16.34
N LEU A 512 11.21 -4.15 -17.04
CA LEU A 512 11.85 -5.36 -16.51
C LEU A 512 12.85 -5.09 -15.38
N SER A 513 13.58 -3.98 -15.43
CA SER A 513 14.55 -3.61 -14.39
C SER A 513 13.88 -3.35 -13.05
N GLN A 514 12.70 -2.74 -13.06
CA GLN A 514 11.90 -2.51 -11.85
C GLN A 514 11.29 -3.83 -11.34
N VAL A 515 10.81 -4.72 -12.23
CA VAL A 515 10.35 -6.07 -11.83
C VAL A 515 11.41 -6.84 -11.07
N PHE A 516 12.63 -6.85 -11.60
CA PHE A 516 13.74 -7.60 -11.00
C PHE A 516 14.16 -6.99 -9.65
N SER A 517 14.03 -5.67 -9.49
CA SER A 517 14.22 -5.00 -8.20
C SER A 517 13.14 -5.40 -7.18
N ASP A 518 11.88 -5.49 -7.59
CA ASP A 518 10.78 -5.95 -6.73
C ASP A 518 10.96 -7.43 -6.35
N LEU A 519 11.34 -8.27 -7.32
CA LEU A 519 11.65 -9.69 -7.12
C LEU A 519 12.82 -9.88 -6.15
N ALA A 520 13.90 -9.10 -6.30
CA ALA A 520 15.04 -9.12 -5.39
C ALA A 520 14.63 -8.80 -3.95
N ARG A 521 13.81 -7.75 -3.76
CA ARG A 521 13.27 -7.37 -2.45
C ARG A 521 12.42 -8.49 -1.81
N LEU A 522 11.56 -9.13 -2.59
CA LEU A 522 10.72 -10.24 -2.12
C LEU A 522 11.52 -11.48 -1.73
N CYS A 523 12.64 -11.73 -2.41
CA CYS A 523 13.55 -12.83 -2.08
C CYS A 523 14.42 -12.55 -0.84
N GLY A 524 14.17 -11.46 -0.11
CA GLY A 524 14.98 -11.05 1.04
C GLY A 524 16.41 -10.69 0.66
N VAL A 525 16.67 -10.44 -0.62
CA VAL A 525 17.93 -9.84 -1.05
C VAL A 525 17.79 -8.38 -0.71
N GLU A 526 18.39 -7.97 0.42
CA GLU A 526 18.72 -6.56 0.60
C GLU A 526 19.42 -6.16 -0.70
N ALA A 527 18.81 -5.25 -1.45
CA ALA A 527 19.26 -4.87 -2.77
C ALA A 527 20.58 -4.04 -2.73
N GLU A 528 21.49 -4.44 -1.84
CA GLU A 528 22.86 -4.03 -1.71
C GLU A 528 23.65 -4.54 -2.91
N ALA A 529 24.04 -3.55 -3.72
CA ALA A 529 24.97 -3.64 -4.85
C ALA A 529 24.53 -4.55 -6.01
N ALA A 530 24.06 -3.94 -7.11
CA ALA A 530 24.18 -4.50 -8.46
C ALA A 530 23.96 -6.03 -8.56
N ALA A 531 22.89 -6.53 -7.93
CA ALA A 531 22.52 -7.93 -7.98
C ALA A 531 21.95 -8.21 -9.38
N GLY A 532 22.83 -8.46 -10.36
CA GLY A 532 22.44 -9.06 -11.63
C GLY A 532 21.62 -10.32 -11.40
N ALA A 533 20.98 -10.83 -12.46
CA ALA A 533 20.15 -12.03 -12.44
C ALA A 533 20.66 -13.15 -11.50
N ASP A 534 21.98 -13.34 -11.46
CA ASP A 534 22.69 -14.31 -10.65
C ASP A 534 22.45 -14.20 -9.13
N ALA A 535 22.33 -12.99 -8.57
CA ALA A 535 22.14 -12.81 -7.12
C ALA A 535 20.68 -13.06 -6.71
N VAL A 536 19.73 -12.70 -7.57
CA VAL A 536 18.32 -13.10 -7.42
C VAL A 536 18.19 -14.61 -7.55
N VAL A 537 18.85 -15.22 -8.54
CA VAL A 537 18.87 -16.67 -8.74
C VAL A 537 19.54 -17.41 -7.58
N ALA A 538 20.61 -16.87 -7.00
CA ALA A 538 21.25 -17.43 -5.80
C ALA A 538 20.33 -17.34 -4.57
N ALA A 539 19.54 -16.26 -4.44
CA ALA A 539 18.56 -16.12 -3.38
C ALA A 539 17.38 -17.06 -3.55
N LEU A 540 16.83 -17.14 -4.76
CA LEU A 540 15.81 -18.11 -5.14
C LEU A 540 16.27 -19.55 -4.88
N GLY A 541 17.54 -19.86 -5.17
CA GLY A 541 18.14 -21.17 -4.87
C GLY A 541 18.23 -21.48 -3.36
N ARG A 542 18.27 -20.47 -2.48
CA ARG A 542 18.20 -20.65 -1.02
C ARG A 542 16.76 -20.83 -0.51
N MET A 543 15.77 -20.40 -1.29
CA MET A 543 14.33 -20.55 -1.00
C MET A 543 13.77 -21.92 -1.43
N GLY A 544 14.61 -22.81 -1.96
CA GLY A 544 14.24 -24.16 -2.38
C GLY A 544 14.14 -24.30 -3.90
N SER A 545 13.10 -24.98 -4.36
CA SER A 545 12.74 -25.13 -5.77
C SER A 545 11.98 -23.89 -6.25
N TRP A 546 12.35 -23.32 -7.40
CA TRP A 546 11.74 -22.06 -7.85
C TRP A 546 11.51 -22.03 -9.36
N LEU A 547 10.59 -21.22 -9.87
CA LEU A 547 10.35 -21.06 -11.30
C LEU A 547 10.09 -19.60 -11.64
N VAL A 548 10.82 -19.04 -12.61
CA VAL A 548 10.55 -17.71 -13.16
C VAL A 548 10.01 -17.85 -14.58
N VAL A 549 8.84 -17.28 -14.84
CA VAL A 549 8.20 -17.22 -16.15
C VAL A 549 8.29 -15.81 -16.72
N PHE A 550 8.90 -15.66 -17.89
CA PHE A 550 8.88 -14.42 -18.66
C PHE A 550 7.84 -14.54 -19.77
N ASP A 551 6.81 -13.71 -19.72
CA ASP A 551 5.71 -13.74 -20.67
C ASP A 551 5.87 -12.67 -21.76
N ASP A 552 5.70 -13.06 -23.03
CA ASP A 552 5.77 -12.20 -24.22
C ASP A 552 7.14 -11.50 -24.41
N ALA A 553 8.21 -12.28 -24.20
CA ALA A 553 9.60 -11.84 -24.29
C ALA A 553 10.15 -11.85 -25.73
N ASP A 554 9.70 -10.92 -26.57
CA ASP A 554 10.05 -10.91 -28.01
C ASP A 554 11.44 -10.37 -28.34
N ARG A 555 12.13 -9.73 -27.39
CA ARG A 555 13.48 -9.19 -27.55
C ARG A 555 14.48 -9.98 -26.69
N PRO A 556 15.23 -10.94 -27.27
CA PRO A 556 16.20 -11.73 -26.51
C PRO A 556 17.26 -10.89 -25.77
N SER A 557 17.71 -9.79 -26.38
CA SER A 557 18.68 -8.87 -25.76
C SER A 557 18.19 -8.24 -24.47
N ALA A 558 16.90 -7.90 -24.38
CA ALA A 558 16.28 -7.25 -23.23
C ALA A 558 16.21 -8.17 -22.01
N VAL A 559 15.94 -9.46 -22.23
CA VAL A 559 15.79 -10.46 -21.16
C VAL A 559 17.12 -11.15 -20.85
N ARG A 560 18.05 -11.26 -21.80
CA ARG A 560 19.35 -11.93 -21.62
C ARG A 560 20.17 -11.39 -20.45
N ARG A 561 20.10 -10.08 -20.17
CA ARG A 561 20.77 -9.46 -19.02
C ARG A 561 20.15 -9.84 -17.66
N HIS A 562 18.96 -10.43 -17.68
CA HIS A 562 18.19 -10.89 -16.52
C HIS A 562 18.13 -12.43 -16.41
N LEU A 563 18.85 -13.16 -17.27
CA LEU A 563 18.99 -14.61 -17.17
C LEU A 563 20.25 -15.00 -16.38
N PRO A 564 20.20 -16.08 -15.58
CA PRO A 564 21.39 -16.62 -14.90
C PRO A 564 22.49 -17.04 -15.88
N ARG A 565 23.74 -16.99 -15.43
CA ARG A 565 24.91 -17.44 -16.22
C ARG A 565 24.78 -18.92 -16.65
N PRO A 566 25.28 -19.28 -17.84
CA PRO A 566 25.38 -20.68 -18.27
C PRO A 566 26.18 -21.52 -17.27
N GLY A 567 25.63 -22.67 -16.85
CA GLY A 567 26.26 -23.61 -15.90
C GLY A 567 25.69 -23.61 -14.48
N SER A 568 24.84 -22.65 -14.12
CA SER A 568 24.05 -22.68 -12.87
C SER A 568 22.82 -23.58 -13.02
N ARG A 569 22.36 -24.25 -11.95
CA ARG A 569 21.08 -24.98 -11.97
C ARG A 569 19.91 -24.03 -11.76
N PHE A 570 19.00 -23.89 -12.72
CA PHE A 570 17.85 -23.00 -12.63
C PHE A 570 16.63 -23.49 -13.41
N THR A 571 15.46 -22.94 -13.08
CA THR A 571 14.18 -23.26 -13.73
C THR A 571 13.53 -21.97 -14.21
N VAL A 572 13.73 -21.69 -15.50
CA VAL A 572 13.23 -20.49 -16.18
C VAL A 572 12.42 -20.91 -17.40
N LEU A 573 11.23 -20.35 -17.53
CA LEU A 573 10.34 -20.53 -18.66
C LEU A 573 10.13 -19.19 -19.37
N ILE A 574 10.18 -19.18 -20.71
CA ILE A 574 10.03 -17.96 -21.50
C ILE A 574 8.99 -18.22 -22.59
N THR A 575 7.99 -17.35 -22.73
CA THR A 575 7.09 -17.34 -23.89
C THR A 575 7.54 -16.24 -24.86
N SER A 576 7.66 -16.56 -26.14
CA SER A 576 8.12 -15.59 -27.15
C SER A 576 7.61 -15.92 -28.55
N ARG A 577 7.46 -14.91 -29.40
CA ARG A 577 7.24 -15.06 -30.84
C ARG A 577 8.56 -15.12 -31.62
N ASN A 578 9.67 -14.73 -31.01
CA ASN A 578 10.95 -14.59 -31.69
C ASN A 578 11.70 -15.95 -31.81
N PRO A 579 11.99 -16.46 -33.01
CA PRO A 579 12.70 -17.73 -33.16
C PRO A 579 14.22 -17.63 -32.85
N LEU A 580 14.78 -16.43 -32.69
CA LEU A 580 16.20 -16.20 -32.40
C LEU A 580 16.62 -16.61 -30.97
N TRP A 581 15.68 -17.07 -30.15
CA TRP A 581 15.95 -17.65 -28.83
C TRP A 581 16.73 -18.98 -28.85
N SER A 582 16.83 -19.64 -30.01
CA SER A 582 17.55 -20.91 -30.22
C SER A 582 19.03 -20.90 -29.79
N GLN A 583 19.66 -19.72 -29.73
CA GLN A 583 21.06 -19.58 -29.31
C GLN A 583 21.24 -19.43 -27.78
N ILE A 584 20.14 -19.36 -27.02
CA ILE A 584 20.15 -19.02 -25.58
C ILE A 584 19.62 -20.17 -24.70
N GLY A 585 18.69 -20.99 -25.19
CA GLY A 585 18.18 -22.14 -24.42
C GLY A 585 17.37 -23.14 -25.25
N HIS A 586 16.74 -24.09 -24.56
CA HIS A 586 15.98 -25.17 -25.18
C HIS A 586 14.64 -24.68 -25.71
N GLN A 587 14.51 -24.66 -27.03
CA GLN A 587 13.31 -24.18 -27.70
C GLN A 587 12.29 -25.31 -27.86
N HIS A 588 11.10 -25.12 -27.31
CA HIS A 588 9.92 -25.93 -27.58
C HIS A 588 9.00 -25.13 -28.51
N ARG A 589 8.92 -25.54 -29.78
CA ARG A 589 8.03 -24.90 -30.75
C ARG A 589 6.61 -25.42 -30.57
N LEU A 590 5.72 -24.56 -30.09
CA LEU A 590 4.30 -24.80 -29.97
C LEU A 590 3.63 -24.53 -31.33
N GLY A 591 2.98 -25.55 -31.87
CA GLY A 591 2.11 -25.43 -33.03
C GLY A 591 0.66 -25.19 -32.63
N ASP A 592 -0.24 -25.24 -33.60
CA ASP A 592 -1.69 -25.25 -33.37
C ASP A 592 -2.13 -26.53 -32.63
N PHE A 593 -3.40 -26.65 -32.29
CA PHE A 593 -3.91 -27.90 -31.74
C PHE A 593 -3.83 -29.02 -32.80
N ASP A 594 -3.63 -30.25 -32.34
CA ASP A 594 -4.05 -31.38 -33.17
C ASP A 594 -5.58 -31.47 -33.16
N ARG A 595 -6.15 -32.16 -34.16
CA ARG A 595 -7.60 -32.21 -34.29
C ARG A 595 -8.29 -32.81 -33.06
N ALA A 596 -7.67 -33.79 -32.41
CA ALA A 596 -8.23 -34.40 -31.21
C ALA A 596 -8.26 -33.41 -30.04
N GLN A 597 -7.26 -32.54 -29.94
CA GLN A 597 -7.20 -31.46 -28.95
C GLN A 597 -8.30 -30.42 -29.17
N SER A 598 -8.52 -29.96 -30.40
CA SER A 598 -9.57 -29.00 -30.73
C SER A 598 -10.97 -29.54 -30.44
N THR A 599 -11.24 -30.78 -30.87
CA THR A 599 -12.53 -31.45 -30.64
C THR A 599 -12.79 -31.70 -29.17
N LEU A 600 -11.76 -32.08 -28.41
CA LEU A 600 -11.86 -32.28 -26.98
C LEU A 600 -12.19 -30.97 -26.24
N LEU A 601 -11.56 -29.85 -26.60
CA LEU A 601 -11.84 -28.55 -25.99
C LEU A 601 -13.29 -28.12 -26.25
N LEU A 602 -13.73 -28.21 -27.51
CA LEU A 602 -15.09 -27.84 -27.93
C LEU A 602 -16.17 -28.66 -27.22
N THR A 603 -16.02 -29.99 -27.19
CA THR A 603 -17.00 -30.90 -26.57
C THR A 603 -17.03 -30.82 -25.05
N ARG A 604 -15.90 -30.49 -24.40
CA ARG A 604 -15.84 -30.25 -22.95
C ARG A 604 -16.60 -29.01 -22.51
N ARG A 605 -16.61 -27.97 -23.35
CA ARG A 605 -17.19 -26.67 -23.03
C ARG A 605 -18.62 -26.52 -23.56
N VAL A 606 -18.92 -27.18 -24.67
CA VAL A 606 -20.26 -27.17 -25.28
C VAL A 606 -20.85 -28.57 -25.19
N GLU A 607 -21.53 -28.87 -24.08
CA GLU A 607 -22.07 -30.21 -23.79
C GLU A 607 -23.00 -30.76 -24.89
N GLN A 608 -23.66 -29.87 -25.64
CA GLN A 608 -24.61 -30.23 -26.69
C GLN A 608 -23.95 -30.54 -28.05
N LEU A 609 -22.63 -30.31 -28.18
CA LEU A 609 -21.91 -30.47 -29.44
C LEU A 609 -21.42 -31.91 -29.61
N SER A 610 -21.81 -32.58 -30.70
CA SER A 610 -21.32 -33.93 -30.99
C SER A 610 -19.85 -33.91 -31.42
N VAL A 611 -19.12 -35.02 -31.23
CA VAL A 611 -17.71 -35.13 -31.67
C VAL A 611 -17.55 -34.86 -33.19
N PRO A 612 -18.42 -35.39 -34.09
CA PRO A 612 -18.37 -35.04 -35.52
C PRO A 612 -18.60 -33.55 -35.79
N ASP A 613 -19.49 -32.89 -35.04
CA ASP A 613 -19.74 -31.46 -35.19
C ASP A 613 -18.55 -30.62 -34.73
N ALA A 614 -17.96 -31.00 -33.61
CA ALA A 614 -16.74 -30.38 -33.08
C ALA A 614 -15.57 -30.52 -34.07
N ASP A 615 -15.43 -31.66 -34.75
CA ASP A 615 -14.39 -31.88 -35.76
C ASP A 615 -14.54 -30.91 -36.94
N ARG A 616 -15.78 -30.73 -37.42
CA ARG A 616 -16.06 -29.81 -38.52
C ARG A 616 -15.76 -28.36 -38.14
N VAL A 617 -16.19 -27.93 -36.96
CA VAL A 617 -15.88 -26.58 -36.44
C VAL A 617 -14.37 -26.40 -36.31
N ALA A 618 -13.67 -27.33 -35.66
CA ALA A 618 -12.21 -27.29 -35.51
C ALA A 618 -11.49 -27.21 -36.87
N SER A 619 -12.00 -27.91 -37.89
CA SER A 619 -11.42 -27.94 -39.22
C SER A 619 -11.41 -26.59 -39.92
N VAL A 620 -12.52 -25.85 -39.85
CA VAL A 620 -12.60 -24.54 -40.50
C VAL A 620 -11.80 -23.50 -39.72
N LEU A 621 -11.57 -23.73 -38.43
CA LEU A 621 -10.74 -22.86 -37.60
C LEU A 621 -9.24 -23.05 -37.80
N GLY A 622 -8.83 -24.10 -38.53
CA GLY A 622 -7.42 -24.46 -38.70
C GLY A 622 -6.78 -24.91 -37.39
N ASP A 623 -7.59 -25.43 -36.46
CA ASP A 623 -7.15 -25.91 -35.15
C ASP A 623 -6.37 -24.87 -34.30
N LEU A 624 -6.50 -23.57 -34.60
CA LEU A 624 -5.85 -22.50 -33.84
C LEU A 624 -6.48 -22.41 -32.43
N PRO A 625 -5.71 -22.60 -31.34
CA PRO A 625 -6.26 -22.66 -29.98
C PRO A 625 -7.12 -21.46 -29.56
N LEU A 626 -6.68 -20.23 -29.88
CA LEU A 626 -7.46 -19.03 -29.57
C LEU A 626 -8.77 -18.96 -30.37
N ALA A 627 -8.78 -19.39 -31.63
CA ALA A 627 -9.99 -19.41 -32.46
C ALA A 627 -10.97 -20.50 -31.99
N VAL A 628 -10.45 -21.67 -31.61
CA VAL A 628 -11.25 -22.79 -31.07
C VAL A 628 -11.87 -22.42 -29.73
N ASP A 629 -11.13 -21.77 -28.82
CA ASP A 629 -11.67 -21.32 -27.53
C ASP A 629 -12.76 -20.25 -27.72
N GLN A 630 -12.52 -19.28 -28.61
CA GLN A 630 -13.50 -18.26 -28.95
C GLN A 630 -14.77 -18.86 -29.57
N ALA A 631 -14.62 -19.86 -30.45
CA ALA A 631 -15.74 -20.60 -31.03
C ALA A 631 -16.54 -21.38 -29.99
N ALA A 632 -15.85 -22.05 -29.04
CA ALA A 632 -16.49 -22.74 -27.94
C ALA A 632 -17.37 -21.78 -27.12
N GLN A 633 -16.83 -20.61 -26.75
CA GLN A 633 -17.55 -19.60 -25.99
C GLN A 633 -18.76 -19.00 -26.74
N GLN A 634 -18.72 -18.96 -28.07
CA GLN A 634 -19.84 -18.49 -28.91
C GLN A 634 -20.95 -19.53 -29.12
N LEU A 635 -20.60 -20.81 -29.07
CA LEU A 635 -21.52 -21.94 -29.19
C LEU A 635 -22.13 -22.32 -27.83
N GLU A 636 -21.42 -22.07 -26.73
CA GLU A 636 -21.89 -22.30 -25.35
C GLU A 636 -23.21 -21.57 -25.08
N GLY A 637 -24.28 -22.34 -24.81
CA GLY A 637 -25.63 -21.79 -24.58
C GLY A 637 -26.33 -21.17 -25.82
N SER A 638 -25.78 -21.37 -27.03
CA SER A 638 -26.32 -20.82 -28.28
C SER A 638 -27.27 -21.83 -28.96
N PRO A 639 -28.42 -21.38 -29.53
CA PRO A 639 -29.31 -22.26 -30.30
C PRO A 639 -28.78 -22.56 -31.74
N MET A 640 -27.58 -22.10 -32.08
CA MET A 640 -27.00 -22.22 -33.42
C MET A 640 -26.45 -23.63 -33.64
N SER A 641 -26.78 -24.25 -34.78
CA SER A 641 -26.19 -25.53 -35.17
C SER A 641 -24.74 -25.37 -35.61
N ALA A 642 -23.95 -26.44 -35.48
CA ALA A 642 -22.58 -26.47 -35.98
C ALA A 642 -22.50 -26.15 -37.48
N ASP A 643 -23.46 -26.64 -38.28
CA ASP A 643 -23.55 -26.34 -39.72
C ASP A 643 -23.73 -24.85 -39.99
N GLY A 644 -24.64 -24.21 -39.25
CA GLY A 644 -24.86 -22.78 -39.37
C GLY A 644 -23.63 -21.98 -38.97
N TYR A 645 -22.91 -22.41 -37.93
CA TYR A 645 -21.71 -21.72 -37.47
C TYR A 645 -20.53 -21.87 -38.43
N VAL A 646 -20.30 -23.08 -38.97
CA VAL A 646 -19.27 -23.33 -39.99
C VAL A 646 -19.51 -22.47 -41.24
N ALA A 647 -20.76 -22.41 -41.73
CA ALA A 647 -21.11 -21.58 -42.88
C ALA A 647 -20.81 -20.08 -42.64
N LEU A 648 -21.02 -19.59 -41.42
CA LEU A 648 -20.65 -18.22 -41.04
C LEU A 648 -19.14 -18.01 -41.07
N ILE A 649 -18.35 -18.93 -40.49
CA ILE A 649 -16.89 -18.82 -40.51
C ILE A 649 -16.37 -18.79 -41.95
N GLU A 650 -16.82 -19.70 -42.82
CA GLU A 650 -16.37 -19.76 -44.20
C GLU A 650 -16.74 -18.51 -45.01
N LYS A 651 -17.97 -18.00 -44.81
CA LYS A 651 -18.41 -16.74 -45.43
C LYS A 651 -17.50 -15.61 -44.99
N HIS A 652 -17.29 -15.46 -43.69
CA HIS A 652 -16.52 -14.35 -43.16
C HIS A 652 -15.01 -14.48 -43.44
N ALA A 653 -14.43 -15.68 -43.44
CA ALA A 653 -13.03 -15.87 -43.81
C ALA A 653 -12.75 -15.42 -45.25
N LYS A 654 -13.66 -15.70 -46.19
CA LYS A 654 -13.57 -15.20 -47.58
C LYS A 654 -13.58 -13.68 -47.67
N ASP A 655 -14.49 -13.02 -46.94
CA ASP A 655 -14.57 -11.55 -46.91
C ASP A 655 -13.30 -10.93 -46.30
N THR A 656 -12.71 -11.57 -45.30
CA THR A 656 -11.47 -11.14 -44.63
C THR A 656 -10.27 -11.21 -45.59
N LEU A 657 -10.14 -12.30 -46.35
CA LEU A 657 -9.10 -12.45 -47.37
C LEU A 657 -9.26 -11.44 -48.51
N ALA A 658 -10.50 -11.15 -48.93
CA ALA A 658 -10.79 -10.13 -49.93
C ALA A 658 -10.38 -8.71 -49.50
N ARG A 659 -10.28 -8.44 -48.19
CA ARG A 659 -9.82 -7.16 -47.62
C ARG A 659 -8.29 -7.04 -47.53
N GLY A 660 -7.54 -8.08 -47.91
CA GLY A 660 -6.08 -8.04 -47.94
C GLY A 660 -5.41 -8.02 -46.56
N LEU A 661 -6.07 -8.60 -45.54
CA LEU A 661 -5.43 -8.84 -44.24
C LEU A 661 -4.28 -9.85 -44.41
N ASP A 662 -3.15 -9.56 -43.79
CA ASP A 662 -1.93 -10.36 -43.89
C ASP A 662 -2.12 -11.72 -43.18
N GLU A 663 -2.24 -12.80 -43.95
CA GLU A 663 -2.41 -14.17 -43.44
C GLU A 663 -1.23 -14.63 -42.59
N ASP A 664 -0.02 -14.09 -42.82
CA ASP A 664 1.17 -14.42 -42.04
C ASP A 664 1.13 -13.77 -40.64
N VAL A 665 0.28 -12.74 -40.46
CA VAL A 665 0.07 -12.04 -39.19
C VAL A 665 -1.17 -12.57 -38.47
N TYR A 666 -2.25 -12.90 -39.20
CA TYR A 666 -3.48 -13.48 -38.63
C TYR A 666 -4.13 -14.53 -39.54
N PRO A 667 -4.49 -15.71 -39.01
CA PRO A 667 -5.34 -16.65 -39.75
C PRO A 667 -6.72 -16.06 -40.03
N ALA A 668 -7.20 -16.16 -41.28
CA ALA A 668 -8.52 -15.65 -41.68
C ALA A 668 -9.67 -16.23 -40.86
N SER A 669 -9.50 -17.45 -40.35
CA SER A 669 -10.45 -18.12 -39.45
C SER A 669 -10.59 -17.41 -38.10
N LEU A 670 -9.49 -16.91 -37.50
CA LEU A 670 -9.53 -16.17 -36.24
C LEU A 670 -10.24 -14.82 -36.42
N ALA A 671 -9.90 -14.10 -37.49
CA ALA A 671 -10.56 -12.84 -37.82
C ALA A 671 -12.06 -13.06 -38.08
N ALA A 672 -12.43 -14.16 -38.76
CA ALA A 672 -13.83 -14.52 -38.98
C ALA A 672 -14.57 -14.79 -37.66
N VAL A 673 -13.99 -15.53 -36.71
CA VAL A 673 -14.63 -15.82 -35.42
C VAL A 673 -14.80 -14.56 -34.57
N VAL A 674 -13.78 -13.71 -34.51
CA VAL A 674 -13.87 -12.42 -33.79
C VAL A 674 -14.94 -11.55 -34.42
N ARG A 675 -14.99 -11.47 -35.76
CA ARG A 675 -16.05 -10.73 -36.45
C ARG A 675 -17.44 -11.31 -36.16
N ILE A 676 -17.61 -12.63 -36.17
CA ILE A 676 -18.90 -13.25 -35.81
C ILE A 676 -19.32 -12.86 -34.39
N ALA A 677 -18.39 -12.92 -33.42
CA ALA A 677 -18.66 -12.52 -32.04
C ALA A 677 -19.09 -11.06 -31.95
N VAL A 678 -18.40 -10.20 -32.69
CA VAL A 678 -18.67 -8.76 -32.83
C VAL A 678 -20.04 -8.50 -33.48
N ASP A 679 -20.32 -9.08 -34.65
CA ASP A 679 -21.55 -8.88 -35.42
C ASP A 679 -22.76 -9.33 -34.60
N ARG A 680 -22.67 -10.50 -33.94
CA ARG A 680 -23.74 -11.00 -33.08
C ARG A 680 -23.94 -10.14 -31.84
N LEU A 681 -22.86 -9.61 -31.25
CA LEU A 681 -22.98 -8.68 -30.13
C LEU A 681 -23.65 -7.39 -30.60
N GLN A 682 -23.29 -6.87 -31.77
CA GLN A 682 -23.89 -5.68 -32.37
C GLN A 682 -25.39 -5.88 -32.67
N GLU A 683 -25.80 -7.07 -33.14
CA GLU A 683 -27.20 -7.40 -33.41
C GLU A 683 -28.04 -7.56 -32.13
N ARG A 684 -27.48 -8.19 -31.09
CA ARG A 684 -28.21 -8.51 -29.86
C ARG A 684 -28.20 -7.39 -28.84
N GLU A 685 -27.04 -6.75 -28.67
CA GLU A 685 -26.78 -5.74 -27.65
C GLU A 685 -25.78 -4.70 -28.17
N PRO A 686 -26.25 -3.75 -29.01
CA PRO A 686 -25.39 -2.78 -29.71
C PRO A 686 -24.60 -1.88 -28.76
N ASP A 687 -25.11 -1.63 -27.56
CA ASP A 687 -24.41 -0.85 -26.55
C ASP A 687 -23.16 -1.61 -26.06
N ALA A 688 -23.25 -2.92 -25.84
CA ALA A 688 -22.11 -3.74 -25.43
C ALA A 688 -21.03 -3.82 -26.53
N ALA A 689 -21.44 -3.86 -27.80
CA ALA A 689 -20.51 -3.77 -28.92
C ALA A 689 -19.76 -2.42 -28.93
N ARG A 690 -20.43 -1.31 -28.59
CA ARG A 690 -19.76 -0.02 -28.43
C ARG A 690 -18.79 0.01 -27.26
N LEU A 691 -19.10 -0.68 -26.15
CA LEU A 691 -18.19 -0.83 -25.01
C LEU A 691 -16.91 -1.61 -25.39
N VAL A 692 -17.03 -2.68 -26.18
CA VAL A 692 -15.87 -3.42 -26.71
C VAL A 692 -14.95 -2.51 -27.53
N ARG A 693 -15.53 -1.61 -28.33
CA ARG A 693 -14.74 -0.67 -29.13
C ARG A 693 -14.04 0.40 -28.29
N LEU A 694 -14.74 0.92 -27.29
CA LEU A 694 -14.16 1.85 -26.33
C LEU A 694 -12.99 1.20 -25.58
N THR A 695 -13.17 -0.01 -25.05
CA THR A 695 -12.11 -0.76 -24.34
C THR A 695 -10.91 -1.07 -25.24
N ALA A 696 -11.13 -1.37 -26.53
CA ALA A 696 -10.05 -1.58 -27.50
C ALA A 696 -9.16 -0.35 -27.74
N CYS A 697 -9.63 0.86 -27.40
CA CYS A 697 -8.81 2.08 -27.49
C CYS A 697 -7.70 2.10 -26.43
N PHE A 698 -7.93 1.52 -25.26
CA PHE A 698 -6.97 1.48 -24.15
C PHE A 698 -5.86 0.47 -24.40
N ALA A 699 -4.73 0.58 -23.68
CA ALA A 699 -3.65 -0.40 -23.70
C ALA A 699 -4.13 -1.82 -23.30
N THR A 700 -3.34 -2.84 -23.59
CA THR A 700 -3.61 -4.23 -23.18
C THR A 700 -3.37 -4.48 -21.68
N ALA A 701 -2.95 -3.45 -20.94
CA ALA A 701 -2.87 -3.48 -19.49
C ALA A 701 -4.29 -3.57 -18.88
N PRO A 702 -4.44 -4.09 -17.65
CA PRO A 702 -5.73 -4.14 -16.96
C PRO A 702 -6.36 -2.74 -16.87
N LEU A 703 -7.59 -2.59 -17.33
CA LEU A 703 -8.34 -1.33 -17.29
C LEU A 703 -9.33 -1.37 -16.11
N PRO A 704 -9.16 -0.52 -15.08
CA PRO A 704 -10.08 -0.51 -13.94
C PRO A 704 -11.53 -0.22 -14.37
N PHE A 705 -12.48 -1.06 -13.98
CA PHE A 705 -13.91 -0.82 -14.27
C PHE A 705 -14.41 0.47 -13.65
N SER A 706 -13.94 0.82 -12.44
CA SER A 706 -14.30 2.06 -11.74
C SER A 706 -14.01 3.31 -12.57
N LEU A 707 -12.98 3.27 -13.44
CA LEU A 707 -12.65 4.39 -14.32
C LEU A 707 -13.72 4.64 -15.40
N LEU A 708 -14.40 3.59 -15.87
CA LEU A 708 -15.53 3.74 -16.79
C LEU A 708 -16.81 4.14 -16.06
N ASP A 709 -17.01 3.60 -14.85
CA ASP A 709 -18.19 3.84 -14.01
C ASP A 709 -18.24 5.28 -13.49
N GLU A 710 -17.15 5.75 -12.88
CA GLU A 710 -17.02 7.14 -12.38
C GLU A 710 -17.11 8.17 -13.52
N ALA A 711 -16.72 7.78 -14.74
CA ALA A 711 -16.76 8.62 -15.93
C ALA A 711 -17.96 8.32 -16.85
N ALA A 712 -19.07 7.81 -16.33
CA ALA A 712 -20.26 7.46 -17.10
C ALA A 712 -20.75 8.61 -18.01
N GLU A 713 -20.67 9.86 -17.52
CA GLU A 713 -21.03 11.06 -18.28
C GLU A 713 -20.10 11.36 -19.48
N LEU A 714 -18.90 10.78 -19.51
CA LEU A 714 -17.92 10.97 -20.58
C LEU A 714 -17.90 9.83 -21.61
N LEU A 715 -18.70 8.79 -21.37
CA LEU A 715 -18.90 7.70 -22.31
C LEU A 715 -19.41 8.23 -23.68
N PRO A 716 -19.18 7.51 -24.78
CA PRO A 716 -19.80 7.79 -26.07
C PRO A 716 -21.33 7.99 -25.94
N PRO A 717 -21.96 8.88 -26.74
CA PRO A 717 -23.36 9.28 -26.53
C PRO A 717 -24.37 8.12 -26.43
N VAL A 718 -24.17 7.07 -27.22
CA VAL A 718 -24.99 5.84 -27.20
C VAL A 718 -24.88 5.14 -25.84
N LEU A 719 -23.65 4.88 -25.39
CA LEU A 719 -23.37 4.26 -24.09
C LEU A 719 -23.88 5.12 -22.92
N ARG A 720 -23.65 6.43 -22.97
CA ARG A 720 -24.14 7.37 -21.95
C ARG A 720 -25.66 7.33 -21.85
N GLY A 721 -26.35 7.35 -22.99
CA GLY A 721 -27.81 7.27 -23.04
C GLY A 721 -28.36 5.96 -22.47
N ALA A 722 -27.65 4.83 -22.67
CA ALA A 722 -28.01 3.54 -22.10
C ALA A 722 -27.77 3.51 -20.58
N VAL A 723 -26.60 3.96 -20.12
CA VAL A 723 -26.24 3.97 -18.69
C VAL A 723 -27.12 4.93 -17.88
N ALA A 724 -27.51 6.07 -18.45
CA ALA A 724 -28.42 7.02 -17.79
C ALA A 724 -29.82 6.44 -17.51
N GLN A 725 -30.23 5.38 -18.20
CA GLN A 725 -31.55 4.76 -18.03
C GLN A 725 -31.61 3.77 -16.86
N ALA A 726 -30.46 3.19 -16.47
CA ALA A 726 -30.41 2.21 -15.39
C ALA A 726 -29.02 2.19 -14.70
N PRO A 727 -28.93 2.29 -13.36
CA PRO A 727 -27.66 2.37 -12.63
C PRO A 727 -26.69 1.20 -12.89
N ASP A 728 -27.21 -0.03 -12.99
CA ASP A 728 -26.38 -1.23 -13.18
C ASP A 728 -26.08 -1.56 -14.65
N ARG A 729 -26.56 -0.71 -15.59
CA ARG A 729 -26.50 -1.00 -17.02
C ARG A 729 -25.07 -1.19 -17.52
N LEU A 730 -24.11 -0.41 -17.02
CA LEU A 730 -22.71 -0.55 -17.45
C LEU A 730 -22.14 -1.93 -17.11
N SER A 731 -22.48 -2.46 -15.92
CA SER A 731 -22.13 -3.82 -15.50
C SER A 731 -22.77 -4.87 -16.40
N ASP A 732 -24.05 -4.71 -16.76
CA ASP A 732 -24.74 -5.60 -17.70
C ASP A 732 -24.06 -5.63 -19.08
N LEU A 733 -23.62 -4.48 -19.59
CA LEU A 733 -22.90 -4.37 -20.86
C LEU A 733 -21.53 -5.06 -20.80
N VAL A 734 -20.81 -4.94 -19.67
CA VAL A 734 -19.56 -5.69 -19.43
C VAL A 734 -19.81 -7.19 -19.42
N ILE A 735 -20.87 -7.66 -18.74
CA ILE A 735 -21.24 -9.08 -18.71
C ILE A 735 -21.57 -9.57 -20.12
N ALA A 736 -22.29 -8.79 -20.92
CA ALA A 736 -22.60 -9.12 -22.31
C ALA A 736 -21.33 -9.21 -23.18
N ALA A 737 -20.41 -8.25 -23.06
CA ALA A 737 -19.12 -8.26 -23.74
C ALA A 737 -18.25 -9.46 -23.32
N SER A 738 -18.33 -9.85 -22.05
CA SER A 738 -17.59 -11.01 -21.52
C SER A 738 -18.18 -12.34 -21.96
N ARG A 739 -19.50 -12.47 -22.00
CA ARG A 739 -20.18 -13.63 -22.60
C ARG A 739 -19.86 -13.78 -24.09
N ALA A 740 -19.65 -12.67 -24.80
CA ALA A 740 -19.19 -12.71 -26.18
C ALA A 740 -17.71 -13.13 -26.34
N GLY A 741 -16.95 -13.29 -25.26
CA GLY A 741 -15.52 -13.66 -25.28
C GLY A 741 -14.59 -12.53 -25.73
N LEU A 742 -15.07 -11.29 -25.83
CA LEU A 742 -14.28 -10.17 -26.34
C LEU A 742 -13.54 -9.41 -25.22
N VAL A 743 -14.05 -9.48 -23.99
CA VAL A 743 -13.48 -8.85 -22.78
C VAL A 743 -13.49 -9.86 -21.63
N GLN A 744 -12.39 -9.96 -20.89
CA GLN A 744 -12.31 -10.72 -19.64
C GLN A 744 -12.43 -9.77 -18.46
N VAL A 745 -13.09 -10.20 -17.40
CA VAL A 745 -13.24 -9.45 -16.15
C VAL A 745 -12.54 -10.24 -15.05
N ASP A 746 -11.55 -9.64 -14.40
CA ASP A 746 -10.89 -10.20 -13.23
C ASP A 746 -10.89 -9.14 -12.12
N ARG A 747 -11.47 -9.47 -10.95
CA ARG A 747 -11.49 -8.61 -9.74
C ARG A 747 -11.88 -7.13 -9.96
N GLY A 748 -12.68 -6.85 -10.99
CA GLY A 748 -13.11 -5.49 -11.33
C GLY A 748 -12.26 -4.80 -12.40
N ASP A 749 -11.22 -5.44 -12.93
CA ASP A 749 -10.45 -4.94 -14.07
C ASP A 749 -10.92 -5.60 -15.38
N LEU A 750 -10.90 -4.83 -16.47
CA LEU A 750 -11.24 -5.27 -17.81
C LEU A 750 -9.97 -5.59 -18.60
N HIS A 751 -9.95 -6.76 -19.23
CA HIS A 751 -8.84 -7.24 -20.03
C HIS A 751 -9.30 -7.57 -21.46
N MET A 752 -8.54 -7.12 -22.45
CA MET A 752 -8.77 -7.47 -23.85
C MET A 752 -7.50 -8.04 -24.46
N HIS A 753 -7.63 -9.20 -25.10
CA HIS A 753 -6.51 -9.85 -25.77
C HIS A 753 -5.97 -8.97 -26.90
N GLN A 754 -4.64 -8.86 -27.05
CA GLN A 754 -3.99 -7.96 -28.01
C GLN A 754 -4.46 -8.17 -29.46
N LEU A 755 -4.71 -9.42 -29.87
CA LEU A 755 -5.21 -9.73 -31.21
C LEU A 755 -6.67 -9.26 -31.41
N PHE A 756 -7.53 -9.43 -30.41
CA PHE A 756 -8.93 -8.97 -30.48
C PHE A 756 -8.97 -7.45 -30.53
N ARG A 757 -8.19 -6.80 -29.67
CA ARG A 757 -8.01 -5.35 -29.67
C ARG A 757 -7.63 -4.80 -31.04
N ARG A 758 -6.68 -5.44 -31.72
CA ARG A 758 -6.22 -4.98 -33.04
C ARG A 758 -7.26 -5.22 -34.13
N LEU A 759 -7.90 -6.40 -34.16
CA LEU A 759 -8.97 -6.72 -35.12
C LEU A 759 -10.17 -5.77 -34.96
N VAL A 760 -10.62 -5.53 -33.73
CA VAL A 760 -11.67 -4.56 -33.39
C VAL A 760 -11.33 -3.17 -33.91
N ARG A 761 -10.07 -2.72 -33.76
CA ARG A 761 -9.63 -1.42 -34.28
C ARG A 761 -9.56 -1.35 -35.81
N GLU A 762 -9.18 -2.44 -36.47
CA GLU A 762 -9.07 -2.51 -37.93
C GLU A 762 -10.47 -2.59 -38.59
N GLU A 763 -11.42 -3.32 -38.01
CA GLU A 763 -12.78 -3.45 -38.56
C GLU A 763 -13.65 -2.19 -38.36
N TRP A 764 -13.42 -1.42 -37.30
CA TRP A 764 -14.24 -0.24 -36.96
C TRP A 764 -13.51 1.10 -37.07
N ALA A 765 -12.50 1.17 -37.93
CA ALA A 765 -11.72 2.37 -38.21
C ALA A 765 -12.55 3.67 -38.47
N PRO A 766 -13.71 3.65 -39.18
CA PRO A 766 -14.44 4.88 -39.51
C PRO A 766 -15.00 5.67 -38.31
N GLU A 767 -15.29 5.01 -37.17
CA GLU A 767 -15.81 5.70 -35.98
C GLU A 767 -14.87 5.54 -34.77
N ALA A 768 -13.63 5.07 -35.02
CA ALA A 768 -12.57 4.90 -34.03
C ALA A 768 -12.09 6.22 -33.43
N ASP A 769 -12.22 7.33 -34.16
CA ASP A 769 -11.82 8.65 -33.67
C ASP A 769 -12.73 9.16 -32.56
N MET A 770 -14.04 8.87 -32.62
CA MET A 770 -14.99 9.22 -31.56
C MET A 770 -14.73 8.42 -30.29
N ASP A 771 -14.50 7.11 -30.41
CA ASP A 771 -14.19 6.25 -29.26
C ASP A 771 -12.85 6.62 -28.63
N ARG A 772 -11.82 6.87 -29.46
CA ARG A 772 -10.52 7.33 -28.98
C ARG A 772 -10.63 8.68 -28.27
N SER A 773 -11.44 9.61 -28.79
CA SER A 773 -11.69 10.90 -28.16
C SER A 773 -12.47 10.78 -26.85
N ALA A 774 -13.39 9.82 -26.74
CA ALA A 774 -14.05 9.50 -25.48
C ALA A 774 -13.07 8.89 -24.46
N ALA A 775 -12.26 7.90 -24.88
CA ALA A 775 -11.25 7.27 -24.02
C ALA A 775 -10.23 8.28 -23.47
N ARG A 776 -9.77 9.23 -24.31
CA ARG A 776 -8.89 10.33 -23.89
C ARG A 776 -9.54 11.22 -22.83
N ARG A 777 -10.80 11.57 -23.01
CA ARG A 777 -11.56 12.39 -22.03
C ARG A 777 -11.80 11.64 -20.72
N ILE A 778 -12.14 10.35 -20.79
CA ILE A 778 -12.31 9.50 -19.61
C ILE A 778 -11.01 9.47 -18.79
N LEU A 779 -9.86 9.15 -19.41
CA LEU A 779 -8.57 9.17 -18.70
C LEU A 779 -8.22 10.54 -18.12
N SER A 780 -8.54 11.61 -18.86
CA SER A 780 -8.15 12.97 -18.47
C SER A 780 -9.05 13.57 -17.39
N ALA A 781 -10.25 13.01 -17.22
CA ALA A 781 -11.19 13.39 -16.17
C ALA A 781 -10.94 12.65 -14.85
N THR A 782 -10.29 11.48 -14.91
CA THR A 782 -9.78 10.83 -13.70
C THR A 782 -8.86 11.80 -12.96
N ASP A 783 -9.06 11.96 -11.65
CA ASP A 783 -8.14 12.70 -10.79
C ASP A 783 -7.38 11.73 -9.87
N PRO A 784 -6.16 11.29 -10.26
CA PRO A 784 -5.36 10.38 -9.43
C PRO A 784 -4.88 11.01 -8.12
N GLY A 785 -5.09 12.32 -7.90
CA GLY A 785 -4.54 13.08 -6.78
C GLY A 785 -3.14 13.65 -7.04
N ASP A 786 -2.57 14.36 -6.06
CA ASP A 786 -1.28 15.04 -6.22
C ASP A 786 -0.13 14.04 -6.45
N PRO A 787 0.60 14.10 -7.58
CA PRO A 787 1.68 13.16 -7.84
C PRO A 787 2.84 13.24 -6.83
N ARG A 788 2.92 14.29 -6.02
CA ARG A 788 3.91 14.43 -4.93
C ARG A 788 3.59 13.57 -3.70
N ASP A 789 2.36 13.05 -3.62
CA ASP A 789 1.94 12.12 -2.58
C ASP A 789 2.14 10.66 -3.05
N PRO A 790 3.00 9.87 -2.39
CA PRO A 790 3.21 8.46 -2.71
C PRO A 790 1.94 7.60 -2.67
N GLY A 791 0.90 8.01 -1.94
CA GLY A 791 -0.39 7.33 -1.92
C GLY A 791 -1.06 7.26 -3.31
N THR A 792 -0.76 8.21 -4.19
CA THR A 792 -1.34 8.32 -5.54
C THR A 792 -0.57 7.54 -6.60
N TRP A 793 0.66 7.13 -6.31
CA TRP A 793 1.59 6.56 -7.30
C TRP A 793 1.09 5.26 -7.92
N ARG A 794 0.37 4.44 -7.15
CA ARG A 794 -0.23 3.21 -7.66
C ARG A 794 -1.23 3.51 -8.78
N THR A 795 -2.08 4.51 -8.57
CA THR A 795 -3.07 4.94 -9.56
C THR A 795 -2.38 5.45 -10.82
N TYR A 796 -1.37 6.32 -10.67
CA TYR A 796 -0.56 6.78 -11.81
C TYR A 796 0.11 5.63 -12.59
N ALA A 797 0.66 4.64 -11.88
CA ALA A 797 1.30 3.48 -12.51
C ALA A 797 0.32 2.61 -13.31
N VAL A 798 -0.92 2.44 -12.81
CA VAL A 798 -1.99 1.74 -13.53
C VAL A 798 -2.42 2.51 -14.79
N LEU A 799 -2.48 3.83 -14.73
CA LEU A 799 -2.93 4.66 -15.85
C LEU A 799 -1.86 4.91 -16.92
N LEU A 800 -0.58 4.85 -16.57
CA LEU A 800 0.55 5.15 -17.48
C LEU A 800 0.49 4.40 -18.82
N PRO A 801 0.26 3.07 -18.89
CA PRO A 801 0.17 2.36 -20.16
C PRO A 801 -0.94 2.91 -21.06
N HIS A 802 -2.09 3.28 -20.48
CA HIS A 802 -3.23 3.82 -21.23
C HIS A 802 -2.96 5.25 -21.73
N VAL A 803 -2.29 6.07 -20.92
CA VAL A 803 -1.84 7.42 -21.32
C VAL A 803 -0.90 7.37 -22.52
N LEU A 804 0.04 6.41 -22.52
CA LEU A 804 0.97 6.21 -23.63
C LEU A 804 0.26 5.69 -24.89
N GLU A 805 -0.64 4.71 -24.74
CA GLU A 805 -1.35 4.12 -25.89
C GLU A 805 -2.29 5.10 -26.58
N LEU A 806 -2.96 5.98 -25.83
CA LEU A 806 -3.87 6.98 -26.39
C LEU A 806 -3.15 8.22 -26.94
N ASP A 807 -1.82 8.30 -26.80
CA ASP A 807 -0.99 9.44 -27.20
C ASP A 807 -1.64 10.77 -26.79
N LEU A 808 -1.85 10.95 -25.48
CA LEU A 808 -2.48 12.15 -24.91
C LEU A 808 -1.86 13.47 -25.41
N PRO A 809 -0.54 13.58 -25.64
CA PRO A 809 0.05 14.79 -26.22
C PRO A 809 -0.42 15.13 -27.64
N ALA A 810 -1.03 14.20 -28.38
CA ALA A 810 -1.61 14.47 -29.71
C ALA A 810 -3.07 14.92 -29.65
N ALA A 811 -3.68 14.99 -28.47
CA ALA A 811 -5.05 15.46 -28.31
C ALA A 811 -5.08 16.99 -28.29
N THR A 812 -6.14 17.61 -28.82
CA THR A 812 -6.30 19.08 -28.73
C THR A 812 -6.90 19.55 -27.40
N ASP A 813 -7.35 18.62 -26.57
CA ASP A 813 -8.02 18.89 -25.29
C ASP A 813 -7.00 19.26 -24.19
N PRO A 814 -7.12 20.46 -23.56
CA PRO A 814 -6.26 20.86 -22.46
C PRO A 814 -6.24 19.90 -21.26
N ALA A 815 -7.33 19.16 -21.02
CA ALA A 815 -7.38 18.15 -19.96
C ALA A 815 -6.38 17.00 -20.23
N CYS A 816 -6.23 16.60 -21.49
CA CYS A 816 -5.26 15.57 -21.90
C CYS A 816 -3.82 16.03 -21.66
N HIS A 817 -3.51 17.28 -22.03
CA HIS A 817 -2.19 17.87 -21.77
C HIS A 817 -1.88 17.94 -20.27
N ARG A 818 -2.87 18.33 -19.46
CA ARG A 818 -2.72 18.38 -17.99
C ARG A 818 -2.47 17.00 -17.40
N MET A 819 -3.24 15.98 -17.79
CA MET A 819 -3.03 14.61 -17.34
C MET A 819 -1.65 14.08 -17.72
N PHE A 820 -1.21 14.35 -18.95
CA PHE A 820 0.13 13.98 -19.40
C PHE A 820 1.24 14.66 -18.57
N LEU A 821 1.15 15.97 -18.32
CA LEU A 821 2.15 16.68 -17.50
C LEU A 821 2.14 16.19 -16.04
N ARG A 822 0.98 15.83 -15.48
CA ARG A 822 0.90 15.16 -14.17
C ARG A 822 1.59 13.79 -14.17
N MET A 823 1.49 13.03 -15.25
CA MET A 823 2.21 11.76 -15.42
C MET A 823 3.73 11.96 -15.48
N VAL A 824 4.20 12.98 -16.20
CA VAL A 824 5.62 13.37 -16.22
C VAL A 824 6.08 13.79 -14.83
N HIS A 825 5.26 14.54 -14.09
CA HIS A 825 5.55 14.92 -12.72
C HIS A 825 5.67 13.70 -11.81
N PHE A 826 4.72 12.76 -11.88
CA PHE A 826 4.76 11.48 -11.17
C PHE A 826 6.06 10.73 -11.44
N LEU A 827 6.45 10.56 -12.70
CA LEU A 827 7.70 9.87 -13.06
C LEU A 827 8.92 10.57 -12.46
N THR A 828 8.93 11.91 -12.47
CA THR A 828 10.02 12.69 -11.85
C THR A 828 10.07 12.47 -10.34
N VAL A 829 8.95 12.63 -9.62
CA VAL A 829 8.94 12.56 -8.15
C VAL A 829 9.00 11.13 -7.60
N SER A 830 8.72 10.12 -8.41
CA SER A 830 8.93 8.70 -8.08
C SER A 830 10.34 8.18 -8.41
N GLY A 831 11.17 9.01 -9.06
CA GLY A 831 12.58 8.74 -9.31
C GLY A 831 12.92 8.22 -10.72
N ASP A 832 11.97 8.19 -11.66
CA ASP A 832 12.19 7.87 -13.07
C ASP A 832 12.31 9.12 -13.96
N ALA A 833 13.31 9.94 -13.65
CA ALA A 833 13.62 11.17 -14.38
C ALA A 833 13.96 10.91 -15.87
N ARG A 834 14.51 9.73 -16.20
CA ARG A 834 14.95 9.42 -17.57
C ARG A 834 13.75 9.24 -18.48
N THR A 835 12.77 8.43 -18.08
CA THR A 835 11.51 8.27 -18.83
C THR A 835 10.74 9.58 -18.87
N ALA A 836 10.68 10.32 -17.75
CA ALA A 836 10.03 11.64 -17.70
C ALA A 836 10.60 12.60 -18.75
N ARG A 837 11.94 12.69 -18.84
CA ARG A 837 12.65 13.53 -19.82
C ARG A 837 12.32 13.13 -21.25
N GLU A 838 12.38 11.83 -21.57
CA GLU A 838 12.11 11.34 -22.93
C GLU A 838 10.69 11.67 -23.39
N LEU A 839 9.69 11.43 -22.52
CA LEU A 839 8.29 11.70 -22.82
C LEU A 839 8.03 13.20 -22.99
N VAL A 840 8.53 14.03 -22.08
CA VAL A 840 8.27 15.48 -22.14
C VAL A 840 9.02 16.16 -23.29
N LEU A 841 10.22 15.68 -23.65
CA LEU A 841 10.94 16.17 -24.84
C LEU A 841 10.14 15.92 -26.12
N ALA A 842 9.61 14.71 -26.30
CA ALA A 842 8.79 14.38 -27.46
C ALA A 842 7.51 15.25 -27.52
N ALA A 843 6.89 15.52 -26.38
CA ALA A 843 5.73 16.41 -26.30
C ALA A 843 6.10 17.87 -26.65
N ILE A 844 7.24 18.38 -26.17
CA ILE A 844 7.74 19.73 -26.49
C ILE A 844 8.02 19.87 -27.98
N GLU A 845 8.66 18.89 -28.62
CA GLU A 845 8.95 18.92 -30.07
C GLU A 845 7.66 19.04 -30.89
N ARG A 846 6.63 18.27 -30.51
CA ARG A 846 5.30 18.34 -31.12
C ARG A 846 4.63 19.68 -30.87
N TRP A 847 4.48 20.10 -29.61
CA TRP A 847 3.73 21.32 -29.27
C TRP A 847 4.41 22.59 -29.76
N ARG A 848 5.74 22.59 -29.93
CA ARG A 848 6.46 23.68 -30.61
C ARG A 848 6.02 23.86 -32.05
N THR A 849 5.73 22.77 -32.75
CA THR A 849 5.32 22.78 -34.16
C THR A 849 3.83 23.10 -34.29
N GLU A 850 3.00 22.55 -33.41
CA GLU A 850 1.53 22.69 -33.47
C GLU A 850 1.01 24.01 -32.86
N TYR A 851 1.56 24.41 -31.71
CA TYR A 851 1.07 25.56 -30.93
C TYR A 851 2.09 26.70 -30.81
N GLY A 852 3.36 26.43 -31.12
CA GLY A 852 4.46 27.38 -31.00
C GLY A 852 5.28 27.20 -29.73
N ALA A 853 6.51 27.74 -29.76
CA ALA A 853 7.45 27.65 -28.65
C ALA A 853 7.02 28.42 -27.39
N GLU A 854 6.26 29.49 -27.57
CA GLU A 854 5.78 30.38 -26.50
C GLU A 854 4.34 30.05 -26.04
N ALA A 855 3.78 28.90 -26.44
CA ALA A 855 2.48 28.48 -25.93
C ALA A 855 2.59 28.01 -24.47
N ASP A 856 1.61 28.34 -23.62
CA ASP A 856 1.62 28.01 -22.17
C ASP A 856 1.89 26.53 -21.91
N ILE A 857 1.31 25.63 -22.71
CA ILE A 857 1.52 24.18 -22.59
C ILE A 857 2.98 23.78 -22.89
N THR A 858 3.60 24.41 -23.89
CA THR A 858 5.01 24.17 -24.27
C THR A 858 5.94 24.70 -23.18
N VAL A 859 5.61 25.84 -22.59
CA VAL A 859 6.36 26.44 -21.48
C VAL A 859 6.24 25.59 -20.22
N SER A 860 5.04 25.15 -19.84
CA SER A 860 4.82 24.24 -18.72
C SER A 860 5.53 22.89 -18.92
N ALA A 861 5.53 22.34 -20.14
CA ALA A 861 6.33 21.16 -20.44
C ALA A 861 7.84 21.41 -20.28
N THR A 862 8.30 22.61 -20.66
CA THR A 862 9.71 23.01 -20.51
C THR A 862 10.12 23.10 -19.04
N GLU A 863 9.23 23.55 -18.16
CA GLU A 863 9.44 23.53 -16.69
C GLU A 863 9.60 22.09 -16.16
N HIS A 864 8.77 21.14 -16.62
CA HIS A 864 8.92 19.73 -16.28
C HIS A 864 10.21 19.12 -16.83
N LEU A 865 10.64 19.55 -18.02
CA LEU A 865 11.93 19.15 -18.60
C LEU A 865 13.10 19.63 -17.73
N ALA A 866 13.10 20.89 -17.29
CA ALA A 866 14.13 21.44 -16.42
C ALA A 866 14.29 20.58 -15.15
N ARG A 867 13.17 20.26 -14.48
CA ARG A 867 13.18 19.37 -13.31
C ARG A 867 13.76 17.98 -13.58
N ALA A 868 13.45 17.39 -14.73
CA ALA A 868 14.02 16.09 -15.11
C ALA A 868 15.54 16.19 -15.32
N HIS A 869 16.04 17.29 -15.90
CA HIS A 869 17.48 17.55 -16.02
C HIS A 869 18.17 17.71 -14.65
N VAL A 870 17.53 18.37 -13.68
CA VAL A 870 18.06 18.47 -12.30
C VAL A 870 18.30 17.10 -11.69
N GLN A 871 17.31 16.20 -11.78
CA GLN A 871 17.44 14.85 -11.22
C GLN A 871 18.44 13.95 -11.96
N LEU A 872 18.74 14.26 -13.22
CA LEU A 872 19.77 13.58 -14.01
C LEU A 872 21.17 14.20 -13.82
N GLY A 873 21.29 15.27 -13.02
CA GLY A 873 22.55 15.95 -12.72
C GLY A 873 22.99 16.98 -13.77
N ASP A 874 22.13 17.33 -14.73
CA ASP A 874 22.41 18.34 -15.77
C ASP A 874 21.85 19.71 -15.38
N HIS A 875 22.44 20.28 -14.33
CA HIS A 875 21.98 21.54 -13.73
C HIS A 875 22.14 22.74 -14.67
N ARG A 876 23.07 22.68 -15.63
CA ARG A 876 23.31 23.81 -16.56
C ARG A 876 22.16 23.97 -17.52
N THR A 877 21.71 22.88 -18.13
CA THR A 877 20.54 22.91 -19.01
C THR A 877 19.29 23.25 -18.23
N ALA A 878 19.12 22.74 -17.00
CA ALA A 878 17.99 23.09 -16.15
C ALA A 878 17.87 24.62 -15.90
N VAL A 879 18.97 25.28 -15.50
CA VAL A 879 19.02 26.75 -15.32
C VAL A 879 18.69 27.50 -16.62
N GLU A 880 19.18 27.05 -17.78
CA GLU A 880 18.87 27.69 -19.05
C GLU A 880 17.39 27.61 -19.41
N LEU A 881 16.78 26.44 -19.17
CA LEU A 881 15.35 26.22 -19.41
C LEU A 881 14.50 27.04 -18.44
N ASP A 882 14.80 27.01 -17.14
CA ASP A 882 14.05 27.76 -16.13
C ASP A 882 14.16 29.28 -16.30
N ARG A 883 15.31 29.78 -16.76
CA ARG A 883 15.45 31.21 -17.11
C ARG A 883 14.49 31.61 -18.24
N ARG A 884 14.37 30.78 -19.27
CA ARG A 884 13.42 31.00 -20.37
C ARG A 884 11.97 30.91 -19.91
N VAL A 885 11.64 29.94 -19.07
CA VAL A 885 10.30 29.80 -18.48
C VAL A 885 9.94 31.03 -17.66
N LEU A 886 10.86 31.52 -16.83
CA LEU A 886 10.67 32.73 -16.04
C LEU A 886 10.47 33.96 -16.93
N GLU A 887 11.36 34.20 -17.90
CA GLU A 887 11.24 35.32 -18.85
C GLU A 887 9.90 35.32 -19.60
N HIS A 888 9.39 34.13 -19.93
CA HIS A 888 8.07 33.99 -20.55
C HIS A 888 6.94 34.35 -19.55
N ARG A 889 6.91 33.73 -18.37
CA ARG A 889 5.83 33.92 -17.38
C ARG A 889 5.78 35.36 -16.85
N THR A 890 6.94 35.99 -16.62
CA THR A 890 7.01 37.40 -16.22
C THR A 890 6.41 38.33 -17.29
N ARG A 891 6.67 38.08 -18.59
CA ARG A 891 6.10 38.89 -19.69
C ARG A 891 4.59 38.68 -19.85
N ARG A 892 4.08 37.47 -19.61
CA ARG A 892 2.70 37.09 -19.89
C ARG A 892 1.74 37.35 -18.72
N SER A 893 2.09 36.86 -17.53
CA SER A 893 1.22 36.86 -16.34
C SER A 893 1.62 37.91 -15.31
N GLY A 894 2.79 38.52 -15.47
CA GLY A 894 3.35 39.50 -14.54
C GLY A 894 4.06 38.86 -13.36
N ALA A 895 4.77 39.69 -12.57
CA ALA A 895 5.61 39.21 -11.48
C ALA A 895 4.78 38.49 -10.39
N GLN A 896 3.63 39.05 -9.99
CA GLN A 896 2.83 38.57 -8.85
C GLN A 896 2.01 37.30 -9.09
N ASP A 897 2.06 36.74 -10.29
CA ASP A 897 1.36 35.50 -10.61
C ASP A 897 2.01 34.28 -9.91
N ALA A 898 1.18 33.33 -9.47
CA ALA A 898 1.63 32.15 -8.73
C ALA A 898 2.57 31.24 -9.55
N GLU A 899 2.34 31.14 -10.87
CA GLU A 899 3.18 30.38 -11.77
C GLU A 899 4.52 31.10 -12.04
N THR A 900 4.53 32.43 -12.07
CA THR A 900 5.78 33.23 -12.13
C THR A 900 6.61 33.04 -10.86
N LEU A 901 6.00 33.14 -9.67
CA LEU A 901 6.67 32.86 -8.39
C LEU A 901 7.23 31.43 -8.32
N THR A 902 6.57 30.47 -8.98
CA THR A 902 7.05 29.09 -9.08
C THR A 902 8.27 28.98 -10.00
N ALA A 903 8.28 29.69 -11.13
CA ALA A 903 9.45 29.76 -12.01
C ALA A 903 10.64 30.44 -11.32
N GLU A 904 10.42 31.52 -10.55
CA GLU A 904 11.45 32.18 -9.75
C GLU A 904 12.02 31.23 -8.67
N HIS A 905 11.15 30.50 -7.98
CA HIS A 905 11.52 29.47 -7.00
C HIS A 905 12.38 28.36 -7.61
N ASN A 906 11.98 27.81 -8.76
CA ASN A 906 12.71 26.73 -9.43
C ASN A 906 14.08 27.23 -9.93
N LEU A 907 14.12 28.40 -10.59
CA LEU A 907 15.36 28.99 -11.06
C LEU A 907 16.36 29.24 -9.92
N ALA A 908 15.90 29.76 -8.78
CA ALA A 908 16.75 29.96 -7.62
C ALA A 908 17.31 28.63 -7.07
N ALA A 909 16.49 27.57 -7.04
CA ALA A 909 16.88 26.22 -6.63
C ALA A 909 17.92 25.61 -7.57
N ASP A 910 17.76 25.84 -8.87
CA ASP A 910 18.64 25.30 -9.89
C ASP A 910 19.97 26.05 -9.95
N LEU A 911 19.95 27.38 -9.76
CA LEU A 911 21.16 28.19 -9.62
C LEU A 911 21.99 27.75 -8.41
N ILE A 912 21.38 27.53 -7.25
CA ILE A 912 22.14 27.07 -6.06
C ILE A 912 22.69 25.66 -6.24
N THR A 913 21.93 24.78 -6.90
CA THR A 913 22.39 23.43 -7.20
C THR A 913 23.55 23.49 -8.19
N LEU A 914 23.44 24.28 -9.27
CA LEU A 914 24.51 24.51 -10.24
C LEU A 914 25.76 25.05 -9.55
N VAL A 915 25.66 26.10 -8.74
CA VAL A 915 26.81 26.69 -7.99
C VAL A 915 27.46 25.64 -7.09
N SER A 916 26.66 24.88 -6.34
CA SER A 916 27.14 23.81 -5.46
C SER A 916 27.86 22.69 -6.24
N HIS A 917 27.40 22.38 -7.44
CA HIS A 917 27.86 21.26 -8.29
C HIS A 917 28.76 21.66 -9.46
N THR A 918 29.16 22.93 -9.63
CA THR A 918 30.09 23.38 -10.70
C THR A 918 31.27 24.20 -10.22
N THR A 919 31.07 25.12 -9.28
CA THR A 919 32.15 25.95 -8.72
C THR A 919 32.47 25.52 -7.30
N GLY A 920 31.46 25.06 -6.55
CA GLY A 920 31.53 24.82 -5.12
C GLY A 920 31.87 26.07 -4.29
N LEU A 921 31.92 27.24 -4.95
CA LEU A 921 32.19 28.56 -4.41
C LEU A 921 31.00 29.44 -4.74
N TYR A 922 30.56 30.22 -3.75
CA TYR A 922 29.48 31.17 -3.93
C TYR A 922 29.89 32.26 -4.94
N SER A 923 29.07 32.46 -5.96
CA SER A 923 29.32 33.33 -7.12
C SER A 923 28.21 34.39 -7.25
N ASP A 924 28.33 35.30 -8.24
CA ASP A 924 27.26 36.25 -8.59
C ASP A 924 25.90 35.56 -8.82
N ASP A 925 25.92 34.35 -9.37
CA ASP A 925 24.73 33.51 -9.56
C ASP A 925 24.15 33.02 -8.22
N GLY A 926 25.00 32.74 -7.23
CA GLY A 926 24.58 32.42 -5.85
C GLY A 926 23.91 33.62 -5.18
N ASP A 927 24.52 34.80 -5.32
CA ASP A 927 23.97 36.07 -4.85
C ASP A 927 22.62 36.41 -5.51
N HIS A 928 22.51 36.13 -6.80
CA HIS A 928 21.26 36.25 -7.53
C HIS A 928 20.19 35.28 -7.01
N ALA A 929 20.55 34.01 -6.79
CA ALA A 929 19.66 33.01 -6.21
C ALA A 929 19.16 33.43 -4.82
N LEU A 930 20.02 34.02 -3.98
CA LEU A 930 19.63 34.47 -2.64
C LEU A 930 18.63 35.62 -2.68
N ARG A 931 18.87 36.61 -3.56
CA ARG A 931 17.93 37.73 -3.74
C ARG A 931 16.58 37.25 -4.25
N LEU A 932 16.58 36.42 -5.30
CA LEU A 932 15.34 35.83 -5.85
C LEU A 932 14.59 35.04 -4.79
N GLN A 933 15.27 34.16 -4.06
CA GLN A 933 14.60 33.27 -3.12
C GLN A 933 14.04 34.00 -1.89
N ARG A 934 14.70 35.09 -1.43
CA ARG A 934 14.15 35.98 -0.40
C ARG A 934 12.88 36.69 -0.89
N ASP A 935 12.93 37.30 -2.06
CA ASP A 935 11.77 37.98 -2.67
C ASP A 935 10.57 37.04 -2.83
N VAL A 936 10.81 35.81 -3.32
CA VAL A 936 9.76 34.78 -3.47
C VAL A 936 9.15 34.40 -2.12
N VAL A 937 9.94 34.24 -1.06
CA VAL A 937 9.42 33.89 0.28
C VAL A 937 8.54 35.02 0.81
N ASP A 938 8.98 36.27 0.70
CA ASP A 938 8.25 37.43 1.19
C ASP A 938 6.90 37.56 0.45
N ARG A 939 6.93 37.51 -0.89
CA ARG A 939 5.74 37.65 -1.74
C ARG A 939 4.77 36.48 -1.60
N ARG A 940 5.26 35.23 -1.45
CA ARG A 940 4.39 34.08 -1.15
C ARG A 940 3.80 34.15 0.26
N THR A 941 4.54 34.69 1.23
CA THR A 941 4.02 34.90 2.59
C THR A 941 2.89 35.93 2.59
N GLU A 942 3.02 37.02 1.83
CA GLU A 942 1.97 38.03 1.68
C GLU A 942 0.74 37.48 0.94
N LEU A 943 0.95 36.69 -0.12
CA LEU A 943 -0.14 36.20 -0.99
C LEU A 943 -0.88 34.98 -0.41
N LEU A 944 -0.15 34.00 0.12
CA LEU A 944 -0.66 32.68 0.51
C LEU A 944 -0.63 32.43 2.02
N GLY A 945 0.12 33.23 2.77
CA GLY A 945 0.39 33.04 4.19
C GLY A 945 1.64 32.18 4.46
N GLY A 946 2.18 32.31 5.67
CA GLY A 946 3.42 31.65 6.10
C GLY A 946 3.34 30.13 6.25
N ASP A 947 2.16 29.60 6.56
CA ASP A 947 1.93 28.15 6.72
C ASP A 947 1.49 27.46 5.41
N HIS A 948 1.40 28.19 4.29
CA HIS A 948 1.07 27.59 3.00
C HIS A 948 2.22 26.71 2.50
N ARG A 949 1.89 25.56 1.89
CA ARG A 949 2.86 24.58 1.40
C ARG A 949 3.94 25.20 0.52
N ASP A 950 3.56 25.98 -0.49
CA ASP A 950 4.52 26.58 -1.42
C ASP A 950 5.41 27.65 -0.77
N THR A 951 4.91 28.34 0.27
CA THR A 951 5.72 29.27 1.09
C THR A 951 6.76 28.49 1.88
N LEU A 952 6.38 27.37 2.50
CA LEU A 952 7.28 26.51 3.25
C LEU A 952 8.32 25.80 2.36
N LEU A 953 7.96 25.42 1.13
CA LEU A 953 8.91 24.89 0.15
C LEU A 953 9.92 25.96 -0.28
N SER A 954 9.46 27.20 -0.50
CA SER A 954 10.35 28.35 -0.73
C SER A 954 11.26 28.62 0.46
N LEU A 955 10.74 28.51 1.69
CA LEU A 955 11.54 28.66 2.90
C LEU A 955 12.62 27.58 3.01
N TYR A 956 12.30 26.34 2.67
CA TYR A 956 13.29 25.26 2.56
C TYR A 956 14.39 25.58 1.54
N ASN A 957 14.03 26.09 0.35
CA ASN A 957 15.02 26.46 -0.66
C ASN A 957 15.85 27.67 -0.21
N LEU A 958 15.25 28.66 0.46
CA LEU A 958 15.99 29.80 1.05
C LEU A 958 17.09 29.30 1.99
N ALA A 959 16.78 28.30 2.81
CA ALA A 959 17.74 27.71 3.72
C ALA A 959 18.93 27.05 2.99
N LEU A 960 18.69 26.39 1.85
CA LEU A 960 19.76 25.86 0.99
C LEU A 960 20.66 26.97 0.44
N VAL A 961 20.08 28.08 0.01
CA VAL A 961 20.84 29.22 -0.53
C VAL A 961 21.65 29.92 0.55
N LEU A 962 21.05 30.17 1.72
CA LEU A 962 21.74 30.73 2.90
C LEU A 962 22.94 29.89 3.32
N ARG A 963 22.78 28.57 3.30
CA ARG A 963 23.87 27.63 3.57
C ARG A 963 24.99 27.74 2.53
N GLY A 964 24.65 27.82 1.24
CA GLY A 964 25.64 28.03 0.18
C GLY A 964 26.42 29.34 0.31
N ALA A 965 25.78 30.37 0.86
CA ALA A 965 26.38 31.67 1.18
C ALA A 965 27.20 31.69 2.48
N GLY A 966 27.23 30.59 3.24
CA GLY A 966 27.94 30.49 4.53
C GLY A 966 27.18 31.07 5.73
N HIS A 967 25.89 31.37 5.60
CA HIS A 967 25.04 31.82 6.71
C HIS A 967 24.46 30.62 7.48
N ASP A 968 25.32 29.77 8.04
CA ASP A 968 24.96 28.44 8.57
C ASP A 968 23.90 28.48 9.69
N VAL A 969 23.96 29.47 10.57
CA VAL A 969 23.00 29.61 11.69
C VAL A 969 21.60 29.99 11.17
N GLU A 970 21.52 31.00 10.29
CA GLU A 970 20.27 31.42 9.66
C GLU A 970 19.70 30.29 8.81
N ALA A 971 20.54 29.60 8.04
CA ALA A 971 20.15 28.44 7.25
C ALA A 971 19.56 27.32 8.12
N ARG A 972 20.18 26.99 9.26
CA ARG A 972 19.68 25.97 10.21
C ARG A 972 18.29 26.34 10.75
N ASP A 973 18.11 27.58 11.19
CA ASP A 973 16.83 28.03 11.76
C ASP A 973 15.72 28.12 10.69
N THR A 974 16.07 28.55 9.48
CA THR A 974 15.15 28.54 8.33
C THR A 974 14.78 27.11 7.92
N HIS A 975 15.74 26.19 7.86
CA HIS A 975 15.47 24.76 7.62
C HIS A 975 14.54 24.17 8.69
N ARG A 976 14.75 24.52 9.97
CA ARG A 976 13.89 24.10 11.08
C ARG A 976 12.47 24.61 10.92
N GLY A 977 12.29 25.88 10.57
CA GLY A 977 10.99 26.47 10.30
C GLY A 977 10.24 25.76 9.17
N ALA A 978 10.91 25.54 8.04
CA ALA A 978 10.34 24.82 6.91
C ALA A 978 9.96 23.37 7.27
N TYR A 979 10.84 22.65 7.98
CA TYR A 979 10.58 21.27 8.43
C TYR A 979 9.35 21.19 9.36
N LEU A 980 9.30 22.02 10.39
CA LEU A 980 8.19 22.00 11.35
C LEU A 980 6.87 22.46 10.74
N GLY A 981 6.90 23.42 9.79
CA GLY A 981 5.73 23.82 9.03
C GLY A 981 5.20 22.68 8.16
N LEU A 982 6.06 22.07 7.34
CA LEU A 982 5.69 20.97 6.45
C LEU A 982 5.20 19.74 7.23
N ALA A 983 5.85 19.41 8.34
CA ALA A 983 5.42 18.36 9.26
C ALA A 983 3.99 18.59 9.79
N ARG A 984 3.63 19.84 10.07
CA ARG A 984 2.29 20.19 10.57
C ARG A 984 1.21 20.05 9.50
N ILE A 985 1.50 20.44 8.26
CA ILE A 985 0.50 20.49 7.19
C ILE A 985 0.41 19.21 6.34
N LEU A 986 1.52 18.51 6.14
CA LEU A 986 1.60 17.29 5.31
C LEU A 986 1.81 16.01 6.13
N GLY A 987 2.10 16.16 7.42
CA GLY A 987 2.52 15.04 8.27
C GLY A 987 4.01 14.75 8.14
N ASN A 988 4.50 13.95 9.09
CA ASN A 988 5.93 13.70 9.23
C ASN A 988 6.51 12.80 8.12
N ASP A 989 5.70 11.90 7.54
CA ASP A 989 6.15 10.88 6.56
C ASP A 989 6.07 11.37 5.11
N HIS A 990 5.51 12.55 4.86
CA HIS A 990 5.39 13.08 3.51
C HIS A 990 6.77 13.34 2.90
N PRO A 991 7.02 13.01 1.61
CA PRO A 991 8.34 13.12 0.99
C PRO A 991 8.98 14.51 1.10
N GLU A 992 8.16 15.57 0.99
CA GLU A 992 8.63 16.96 1.15
C GLU A 992 9.02 17.30 2.59
N THR A 993 8.29 16.78 3.59
CA THR A 993 8.67 16.92 5.00
C THR A 993 9.99 16.21 5.27
N LEU A 994 10.16 15.00 4.73
CA LEU A 994 11.40 14.24 4.85
C LEU A 994 12.56 14.91 4.09
N ARG A 995 12.30 15.63 3.00
CA ARG A 995 13.29 16.48 2.31
C ARG A 995 13.71 17.65 3.17
N ALA A 996 12.75 18.33 3.82
CA ALA A 996 13.07 19.39 4.76
C ALA A 996 13.82 18.89 5.99
N ALA A 997 13.47 17.72 6.52
CA ALA A 997 14.18 17.04 7.61
C ALA A 997 15.64 16.72 7.23
N HIS A 998 15.88 16.22 6.02
CA HIS A 998 17.22 15.99 5.50
C HIS A 998 18.05 17.30 5.47
N GLY A 999 17.46 18.37 4.94
CA GLY A 999 18.12 19.69 4.91
C GLY A 999 18.40 20.24 6.31
N TYR A 1000 17.47 20.06 7.25
CA TYR A 1000 17.66 20.46 8.64
C TYR A 1000 18.77 19.66 9.33
N ALA A 1001 18.85 18.35 9.09
CA ALA A 1001 19.95 17.52 9.60
C ALA A 1001 21.32 17.96 9.04
N VAL A 1002 21.37 18.35 7.76
CA VAL A 1002 22.56 18.95 7.16
C VAL A 1002 22.92 20.27 7.86
N GLY A 1003 21.95 21.16 8.09
CA GLY A 1003 22.16 22.42 8.80
C GLY A 1003 22.63 22.23 10.25
N LEU A 1004 22.09 21.23 10.96
CA LEU A 1004 22.55 20.85 12.30
C LEU A 1004 24.01 20.42 12.29
N ARG A 1005 24.41 19.58 11.32
CA ARG A 1005 25.80 19.15 11.18
C ARG A 1005 26.73 20.33 10.93
N ASP A 1006 26.37 21.22 10.01
CA ASP A 1006 27.21 22.34 9.63
C ASP A 1006 27.33 23.39 10.76
N ALA A 1007 26.28 23.50 11.60
CA ALA A 1007 26.32 24.27 12.85
C ALA A 1007 27.02 23.54 14.03
N GLY A 1008 27.55 22.33 13.82
CA GLY A 1008 28.29 21.56 14.84
C GLY A 1008 27.44 20.73 15.80
N ALA A 1009 26.12 20.67 15.64
CA ALA A 1009 25.21 19.83 16.43
C ALA A 1009 25.22 18.37 15.93
N LEU A 1010 26.38 17.71 16.02
CA LEU A 1010 26.66 16.43 15.36
C LEU A 1010 25.76 15.27 15.80
N THR A 1011 25.44 15.16 17.10
CA THR A 1011 24.58 14.09 17.62
C THR A 1011 23.13 14.23 17.15
N GLU A 1012 22.58 15.44 17.19
CA GLU A 1012 21.22 15.72 16.70
C GLU A 1012 21.13 15.49 15.19
N ALA A 1013 22.15 15.91 14.44
CA ALA A 1013 22.26 15.65 13.02
C ALA A 1013 22.30 14.15 12.70
N ARG A 1014 23.07 13.35 13.45
CA ARG A 1014 23.13 11.88 13.29
C ARG A 1014 21.75 11.26 13.47
N ASN A 1015 21.07 11.57 14.58
CA ASN A 1015 19.76 11.00 14.91
C ASN A 1015 18.71 11.38 13.85
N LEU A 1016 18.70 12.64 13.41
CA LEU A 1016 17.75 13.08 12.39
C LEU A 1016 18.07 12.48 11.01
N HIS A 1017 19.35 12.30 10.66
CA HIS A 1017 19.74 11.59 9.44
C HIS A 1017 19.32 10.12 9.45
N GLU A 1018 19.47 9.43 10.57
CA GLU A 1018 19.02 8.05 10.75
C GLU A 1018 17.51 7.91 10.58
N ASP A 1019 16.73 8.73 11.31
CA ASP A 1019 15.28 8.71 11.22
C ASP A 1019 14.80 9.05 9.79
N THR A 1020 15.37 10.09 9.19
CA THR A 1020 15.02 10.50 7.83
C THR A 1020 15.37 9.41 6.81
N TYR A 1021 16.52 8.75 6.93
CA TYR A 1021 16.89 7.62 6.05
C TYR A 1021 15.90 6.46 6.18
N ARG A 1022 15.60 6.02 7.41
CA ARG A 1022 14.67 4.94 7.69
C ARG A 1022 13.29 5.22 7.10
N ARG A 1023 12.75 6.42 7.34
CA ARG A 1023 11.40 6.80 6.89
C ARG A 1023 11.32 6.98 5.38
N ARG A 1024 12.31 7.63 4.75
CA ARG A 1024 12.37 7.71 3.28
C ARG A 1024 12.48 6.33 2.64
N ARG A 1025 13.26 5.41 3.22
CA ARG A 1025 13.40 4.03 2.74
C ARG A 1025 12.06 3.28 2.79
N THR A 1026 11.25 3.50 3.83
CA THR A 1026 9.90 2.92 3.95
C THR A 1026 8.92 3.54 2.95
N VAL A 1027 8.91 4.86 2.81
CA VAL A 1027 7.91 5.59 2.00
C VAL A 1027 8.19 5.51 0.50
N LEU A 1028 9.45 5.70 0.09
CA LEU A 1028 9.84 5.84 -1.33
C LEU A 1028 10.43 4.54 -1.89
N GLY A 1029 10.79 3.58 -1.03
CA GLY A 1029 11.52 2.39 -1.39
C GLY A 1029 13.04 2.62 -1.51
N PRO A 1030 13.85 1.56 -1.40
CA PRO A 1030 15.29 1.67 -1.19
C PRO A 1030 16.10 2.13 -2.42
N HIS A 1031 15.49 2.14 -3.61
CA HIS A 1031 16.15 2.56 -4.86
C HIS A 1031 15.95 4.04 -5.19
N HIS A 1032 15.09 4.74 -4.46
CA HIS A 1032 14.78 6.13 -4.75
C HIS A 1032 16.01 7.04 -4.55
N PRO A 1033 16.31 7.98 -5.46
CA PRO A 1033 17.48 8.86 -5.36
C PRO A 1033 17.62 9.56 -3.98
N ASP A 1034 16.53 10.12 -3.44
CA ASP A 1034 16.49 10.74 -2.10
C ASP A 1034 16.88 9.80 -0.95
N VAL A 1035 16.61 8.49 -1.06
CA VAL A 1035 17.01 7.50 -0.06
C VAL A 1035 18.51 7.31 -0.10
N LEU A 1036 19.09 7.21 -1.31
CA LEU A 1036 20.54 7.08 -1.50
C LEU A 1036 21.28 8.34 -1.00
N GLN A 1037 20.69 9.52 -1.21
CA GLN A 1037 21.23 10.77 -0.67
C GLN A 1037 21.20 10.77 0.87
N SER A 1038 20.09 10.38 1.49
CA SER A 1038 19.99 10.28 2.94
C SER A 1038 20.94 9.22 3.51
N ALA A 1039 21.12 8.08 2.83
CA ALA A 1039 22.07 7.05 3.21
C ALA A 1039 23.50 7.59 3.26
N CYS A 1040 23.93 8.31 2.21
CA CYS A 1040 25.24 8.96 2.20
C CYS A 1040 25.42 9.99 3.32
N SER A 1041 24.42 10.85 3.55
CA SER A 1041 24.48 11.83 4.64
C SER A 1041 24.51 11.17 6.02
N TYR A 1042 23.77 10.08 6.21
CA TYR A 1042 23.82 9.30 7.45
C TYR A 1042 25.18 8.62 7.64
N ALA A 1043 25.72 7.98 6.61
CA ALA A 1043 27.06 7.38 6.65
C ALA A 1043 28.16 8.40 6.98
N ARG A 1044 28.06 9.62 6.43
CA ARG A 1044 28.97 10.72 6.79
C ARG A 1044 28.86 11.09 8.26
N ALA A 1045 27.66 11.10 8.83
CA ALA A 1045 27.45 11.33 10.25
C ALA A 1045 28.03 10.18 11.10
N LEU A 1046 27.89 8.92 10.68
CA LEU A 1046 28.48 7.74 11.32
C LEU A 1046 30.02 7.83 11.38
N GLY A 1047 30.67 8.07 10.24
CA GLY A 1047 32.13 8.23 10.19
C GLY A 1047 32.62 9.46 10.96
N GLY A 1048 31.81 10.53 11.06
CA GLY A 1048 32.10 11.67 11.93
C GLY A 1048 32.12 11.34 13.43
N HIS A 1049 31.48 10.24 13.84
CA HIS A 1049 31.47 9.72 15.21
C HIS A 1049 32.41 8.50 15.38
N GLY A 1050 33.26 8.22 14.41
CA GLY A 1050 34.21 7.10 14.44
C GLY A 1050 33.61 5.72 14.10
N ASP A 1051 32.38 5.68 13.62
CA ASP A 1051 31.68 4.45 13.21
C ASP A 1051 31.87 4.20 11.69
N ASP A 1052 33.13 4.25 11.24
CA ASP A 1052 33.48 4.16 9.81
C ASP A 1052 33.12 2.79 9.20
N ALA A 1053 33.07 1.72 10.00
CA ALA A 1053 32.65 0.39 9.54
C ALA A 1053 31.17 0.36 9.11
N ALA A 1054 30.28 0.94 9.92
CA ALA A 1054 28.87 1.08 9.57
C ALA A 1054 28.69 2.04 8.38
N ALA A 1055 29.52 3.08 8.28
CA ALA A 1055 29.52 3.99 7.14
C ALA A 1055 29.90 3.28 5.83
N VAL A 1056 30.90 2.38 5.84
CA VAL A 1056 31.29 1.58 4.67
C VAL A 1056 30.14 0.72 4.17
N VAL A 1057 29.43 0.01 5.05
CA VAL A 1057 28.28 -0.82 4.67
C VAL A 1057 27.21 0.01 3.95
N LEU A 1058 26.79 1.11 4.58
CA LEU A 1058 25.74 1.97 4.05
C LEU A 1058 26.13 2.68 2.75
N LEU A 1059 27.40 3.07 2.59
CA LEU A 1059 27.91 3.71 1.37
C LEU A 1059 28.11 2.71 0.23
N ARG A 1060 28.50 1.46 0.54
CA ARG A 1060 28.63 0.39 -0.45
C ARG A 1060 27.25 0.02 -1.01
N ASP A 1061 26.22 -0.06 -0.17
CA ASP A 1061 24.81 -0.17 -0.58
C ASP A 1061 24.41 0.97 -1.53
N ALA A 1062 24.53 2.20 -1.02
CA ALA A 1062 24.06 3.39 -1.71
C ALA A 1062 24.76 3.59 -3.06
N HIS A 1063 26.08 3.37 -3.13
CA HIS A 1063 26.85 3.44 -4.36
C HIS A 1063 26.44 2.35 -5.35
N GLY A 1064 26.31 1.10 -4.89
CA GLY A 1064 25.90 -0.02 -5.73
C GLY A 1064 24.49 0.14 -6.32
N ARG A 1065 23.55 0.70 -5.55
CA ARG A 1065 22.22 1.07 -6.05
C ARG A 1065 22.32 2.22 -7.05
N ALA A 1066 23.04 3.29 -6.73
CA ALA A 1066 23.18 4.46 -7.59
C ALA A 1066 23.77 4.13 -8.97
N LEU A 1067 24.71 3.19 -9.05
CA LEU A 1067 25.23 2.68 -10.32
C LEU A 1067 24.12 2.11 -11.23
N THR A 1068 23.10 1.48 -10.64
CA THR A 1068 22.00 0.87 -11.37
C THR A 1068 20.95 1.90 -11.78
N VAL A 1069 20.54 2.78 -10.86
CA VAL A 1069 19.41 3.71 -11.11
C VAL A 1069 19.86 4.99 -11.83
N LEU A 1070 20.96 5.59 -11.38
CA LEU A 1070 21.45 6.88 -11.87
C LEU A 1070 22.52 6.71 -12.95
N GLY A 1071 23.31 5.64 -12.85
CA GLY A 1071 24.44 5.37 -13.74
C GLY A 1071 25.78 5.82 -13.15
N GLN A 1072 26.86 5.32 -13.75
CA GLN A 1072 28.24 5.47 -13.27
C GLN A 1072 28.80 6.91 -13.32
N ASP A 1073 28.30 7.74 -14.22
CA ASP A 1073 28.80 9.11 -14.43
C ASP A 1073 27.93 10.16 -13.75
N HIS A 1074 26.87 9.75 -13.04
CA HIS A 1074 25.99 10.67 -12.33
C HIS A 1074 26.73 11.34 -11.15
N PRO A 1075 26.56 12.66 -10.91
CA PRO A 1075 27.25 13.39 -9.84
C PRO A 1075 27.12 12.74 -8.46
N ASP A 1076 25.91 12.27 -8.13
CA ASP A 1076 25.65 11.60 -6.85
C ASP A 1076 26.30 10.21 -6.75
N THR A 1077 26.35 9.43 -7.83
CA THR A 1077 27.04 8.14 -7.84
C THR A 1077 28.53 8.32 -7.53
N LEU A 1078 29.15 9.33 -8.14
CA LEU A 1078 30.55 9.72 -7.90
C LEU A 1078 30.74 10.28 -6.48
N ARG A 1079 29.74 10.97 -5.92
CA ARG A 1079 29.74 11.42 -4.53
C ARG A 1079 29.74 10.25 -3.55
N TYR A 1080 28.91 9.22 -3.80
CA TYR A 1080 28.87 8.02 -2.96
C TYR A 1080 30.19 7.24 -3.04
N ALA A 1081 30.75 7.09 -4.23
CA ALA A 1081 32.07 6.49 -4.43
C ALA A 1081 33.18 7.21 -3.65
N HIS A 1082 33.18 8.56 -3.69
CA HIS A 1082 34.13 9.37 -2.94
C HIS A 1082 34.04 9.11 -1.43
N TRP A 1083 32.84 9.16 -0.84
CA TRP A 1083 32.68 8.94 0.59
C TRP A 1083 32.92 7.49 1.01
N LEU A 1084 32.61 6.53 0.14
CA LEU A 1084 32.96 5.12 0.34
C LEU A 1084 34.48 4.97 0.43
N ALA A 1085 35.24 5.52 -0.51
CA ALA A 1085 36.71 5.50 -0.48
C ALA A 1085 37.27 6.15 0.79
N VAL A 1086 36.74 7.30 1.21
CA VAL A 1086 37.14 7.96 2.46
C VAL A 1086 36.94 7.05 3.68
N SER A 1087 35.82 6.32 3.73
CA SER A 1087 35.51 5.42 4.86
C SER A 1087 36.36 4.15 4.81
N LEU A 1088 36.55 3.54 3.63
CA LEU A 1088 37.44 2.39 3.41
C LEU A 1088 38.89 2.68 3.81
N ARG A 1089 39.38 3.89 3.50
CA ARG A 1089 40.71 4.34 3.93
C ARG A 1089 40.85 4.37 5.45
N ARG A 1090 39.78 4.73 6.17
CA ARG A 1090 39.78 4.79 7.65
C ARG A 1090 39.66 3.42 8.29
N THR A 1091 38.98 2.47 7.64
CA THR A 1091 38.88 1.08 8.11
C THR A 1091 40.10 0.23 7.76
N GLY A 1092 41.00 0.72 6.90
CA GLY A 1092 42.25 0.04 6.50
C GLY A 1092 42.14 -0.76 5.19
N GLU A 1093 41.03 -0.64 4.46
CA GLU A 1093 40.79 -1.28 3.15
C GLU A 1093 41.40 -0.46 1.99
N GLY A 1094 42.71 -0.18 2.07
CA GLY A 1094 43.41 0.77 1.19
C GLY A 1094 43.38 0.44 -0.31
N GLU A 1095 43.46 -0.84 -0.69
CA GLU A 1095 43.45 -1.24 -2.13
C GLU A 1095 42.09 -0.99 -2.81
N GLU A 1096 40.98 -1.17 -2.10
CA GLU A 1096 39.64 -0.86 -2.63
C GLU A 1096 39.44 0.66 -2.69
N SER A 1097 39.83 1.38 -1.63
CA SER A 1097 39.82 2.84 -1.60
C SER A 1097 40.59 3.46 -2.78
N ALA A 1098 41.83 3.01 -3.00
CA ALA A 1098 42.71 3.52 -4.06
C ALA A 1098 42.09 3.34 -5.45
N ARG A 1099 41.57 2.14 -5.76
CA ARG A 1099 40.90 1.87 -7.05
C ARG A 1099 39.66 2.74 -7.25
N LEU A 1100 38.83 2.84 -6.22
CA LEU A 1100 37.57 3.59 -6.29
C LEU A 1100 37.81 5.10 -6.43
N ILE A 1101 38.75 5.66 -5.66
CA ILE A 1101 39.06 7.09 -5.71
C ILE A 1101 39.77 7.49 -7.01
N GLU A 1102 40.63 6.63 -7.56
CA GLU A 1102 41.29 6.89 -8.84
C GLU A 1102 40.27 6.94 -9.99
N ASP A 1103 39.36 5.96 -10.07
CA ASP A 1103 38.30 5.97 -11.09
C ASP A 1103 37.38 7.18 -10.92
N THR A 1104 36.98 7.47 -9.68
CA THR A 1104 36.16 8.66 -9.36
C THR A 1104 36.87 9.95 -9.75
N TYR A 1105 38.18 10.06 -9.50
CA TYR A 1105 38.98 11.22 -9.86
C TYR A 1105 39.04 11.39 -11.37
N ARG A 1106 39.34 10.33 -12.12
CA ARG A 1106 39.40 10.33 -13.58
C ARG A 1106 38.07 10.75 -14.21
N ARG A 1107 36.95 10.24 -13.68
CA ARG A 1107 35.61 10.60 -14.15
C ARG A 1107 35.26 12.05 -13.84
N ARG A 1108 35.49 12.51 -12.61
CA ARG A 1108 35.27 13.92 -12.22
C ARG A 1108 36.15 14.89 -13.01
N LEU A 1109 37.40 14.53 -13.28
CA LEU A 1109 38.30 15.32 -14.10
C LEU A 1109 37.78 15.46 -15.54
N ARG A 1110 37.25 14.38 -16.13
CA ARG A 1110 36.64 14.40 -17.47
C ARG A 1110 35.32 15.18 -17.53
N LEU A 1111 34.46 15.01 -16.52
CA LEU A 1111 33.09 15.55 -16.53
C LEU A 1111 33.00 16.99 -16.02
N LEU A 1112 33.70 17.29 -14.94
CA LEU A 1112 33.62 18.58 -14.24
C LEU A 1112 34.85 19.47 -14.48
N GLY A 1113 35.92 18.88 -15.00
CA GLY A 1113 37.19 19.57 -15.20
C GLY A 1113 38.04 19.64 -13.94
N GLU A 1114 39.19 20.27 -14.11
CA GLU A 1114 40.32 20.17 -13.21
C GLU A 1114 40.29 21.13 -12.00
N SER A 1115 39.49 22.19 -12.13
CA SER A 1115 39.31 23.27 -11.14
C SER A 1115 38.04 23.11 -10.31
N HIS A 1116 37.23 22.09 -10.57
CA HIS A 1116 36.00 21.84 -9.83
C HIS A 1116 36.30 21.38 -8.39
N LEU A 1117 35.61 21.93 -7.37
CA LEU A 1117 35.88 21.59 -5.96
C LEU A 1117 35.75 20.09 -5.66
N ASP A 1118 34.71 19.42 -6.18
CA ASP A 1118 34.58 17.97 -5.99
C ASP A 1118 35.68 17.16 -6.70
N THR A 1119 36.23 17.64 -7.82
CA THR A 1119 37.43 17.05 -8.44
C THR A 1119 38.64 17.23 -7.54
N LEU A 1120 38.84 18.43 -6.98
CA LEU A 1120 39.95 18.75 -6.07
C LEU A 1120 39.86 17.99 -4.74
N ARG A 1121 38.65 17.81 -4.19
CA ARG A 1121 38.39 16.98 -3.00
C ARG A 1121 38.76 15.53 -3.26
N THR A 1122 38.29 14.94 -4.37
CA THR A 1122 38.66 13.57 -4.75
C THR A 1122 40.16 13.46 -5.03
N ALA A 1123 40.77 14.45 -5.69
CA ALA A 1123 42.21 14.50 -5.94
C ALA A 1123 43.02 14.49 -4.64
N SER A 1124 42.54 15.16 -3.59
CA SER A 1124 43.20 15.19 -2.28
C SER A 1124 43.20 13.80 -1.62
N VAL A 1125 42.08 13.08 -1.71
CA VAL A 1125 42.00 11.69 -1.21
C VAL A 1125 42.87 10.76 -2.06
N HIS A 1126 42.86 10.92 -3.40
CA HIS A 1126 43.72 10.16 -4.29
C HIS A 1126 45.21 10.39 -4.02
N ALA A 1127 45.63 11.63 -3.76
CA ALA A 1127 47.01 11.93 -3.36
C ALA A 1127 47.39 11.23 -2.04
N ALA A 1128 46.45 11.15 -1.07
CA ALA A 1128 46.68 10.43 0.18
C ALA A 1128 46.83 8.91 -0.03
N GLU A 1129 46.08 8.32 -0.97
CA GLU A 1129 46.23 6.91 -1.35
C GLU A 1129 47.56 6.65 -2.07
N LEU A 1130 47.97 7.51 -3.01
CA LEU A 1130 49.28 7.41 -3.68
C LEU A 1130 50.44 7.39 -2.67
N ARG A 1131 50.39 8.24 -1.64
CA ARG A 1131 51.39 8.20 -0.56
C ARG A 1131 51.38 6.88 0.20
N SER A 1132 50.19 6.37 0.51
CA SER A 1132 50.02 5.14 1.28
C SER A 1132 50.52 3.93 0.48
N ALA A 1133 50.42 3.97 -0.85
CA ALA A 1133 50.96 2.99 -1.78
C ALA A 1133 52.47 3.16 -2.10
N GLY A 1134 53.12 4.21 -1.57
CA GLY A 1134 54.55 4.48 -1.79
C GLY A 1134 54.90 5.36 -2.99
N ASP A 1135 53.92 5.81 -3.78
CA ASP A 1135 54.12 6.80 -4.85
C ASP A 1135 54.13 8.23 -4.30
N ILE A 1136 55.25 8.59 -3.68
CA ILE A 1136 55.45 9.90 -3.05
C ILE A 1136 55.52 11.03 -4.07
N ASP A 1137 56.07 10.77 -5.26
CA ASP A 1137 56.27 11.79 -6.29
C ASP A 1137 54.95 12.13 -6.99
N GLY A 1138 54.15 11.14 -7.36
CA GLY A 1138 52.81 11.33 -7.91
C GLY A 1138 51.89 12.07 -6.92
N ALA A 1139 51.93 11.70 -5.63
CA ALA A 1139 51.18 12.41 -4.60
C ALA A 1139 51.59 13.90 -4.47
N ARG A 1140 52.90 14.19 -4.46
CA ARG A 1140 53.42 15.57 -4.37
C ARG A 1140 53.04 16.40 -5.59
N GLU A 1141 53.07 15.81 -6.78
CA GLU A 1141 52.65 16.48 -8.00
C GLU A 1141 51.17 16.88 -7.95
N LEU A 1142 50.31 15.92 -7.59
CA LEU A 1142 48.87 16.14 -7.48
C LEU A 1142 48.53 17.21 -6.44
N GLU A 1143 49.20 17.22 -5.30
CA GLU A 1143 49.02 18.25 -4.27
C GLU A 1143 49.52 19.64 -4.68
N ARG A 1144 50.62 19.72 -5.46
CA ARG A 1144 51.06 20.99 -6.04
C ARG A 1144 50.02 21.51 -7.04
N ALA A 1145 49.43 20.63 -7.84
CA ALA A 1145 48.33 20.99 -8.75
C ALA A 1145 47.10 21.49 -7.98
N ILE A 1146 46.68 20.79 -6.92
CA ILE A 1146 45.55 21.19 -6.06
C ILE A 1146 45.80 22.57 -5.45
N ARG A 1147 46.96 22.80 -4.83
CA ARG A 1147 47.30 24.11 -4.22
C ARG A 1147 47.29 25.25 -5.23
N ARG A 1148 47.86 25.04 -6.43
CA ARG A 1148 47.84 26.05 -7.51
C ARG A 1148 46.41 26.40 -7.93
N ARG A 1149 45.54 25.40 -8.08
CA ARG A 1149 44.15 25.62 -8.51
C ARG A 1149 43.30 26.27 -7.41
N LEU A 1150 43.46 25.87 -6.15
CA LEU A 1150 42.79 26.53 -5.02
C LEU A 1150 43.22 28.00 -4.90
N ALA A 1151 44.50 28.31 -5.11
CA ALA A 1151 44.99 29.70 -5.09
C ALA A 1151 44.36 30.54 -6.22
N LEU A 1152 44.25 29.99 -7.44
CA LEU A 1152 43.59 30.65 -8.57
C LEU A 1152 42.09 30.91 -8.32
N LEU A 1153 41.42 29.98 -7.64
CA LEU A 1153 40.02 30.13 -7.26
C LEU A 1153 39.84 31.22 -6.20
N ALA A 1154 40.71 31.25 -5.18
CA ALA A 1154 40.68 32.28 -4.13
C ALA A 1154 40.91 33.71 -4.68
N THR A 1155 41.72 33.86 -5.73
CA THR A 1155 41.95 35.15 -6.41
C THR A 1155 40.83 35.59 -7.35
N ARG A 1156 39.88 34.71 -7.70
CA ARG A 1156 38.70 35.06 -8.52
C ARG A 1156 37.49 35.45 -7.67
N THR A 1157 37.48 35.08 -6.39
CA THR A 1157 36.44 35.41 -5.40
C THR A 1157 36.74 36.68 -4.61
N ALA A 1158 37.95 37.24 -4.75
CA ALA A 1158 38.36 38.53 -4.19
C ALA A 1158 38.44 39.56 -5.32
#